data_AF-A0A132ADR4-F1
#
_entry.id   AF-A0A132ADR4-F1
#
_cell.length_a   1.000
_cell.length_b   1.000
_cell.length_c   1.000
_cell.angle_alpha   90.00
_cell.angle_beta   90.00
_cell.angle_gamma   90.00
#
_symmetry.space_group_name_H-M   'P 1'
#
loop_
_entity.id
_entity.type
_entity.pdbx_description
1 polymer ?
#
loop_
_entity_poly.entity_id
_entity_poly.type
_entity_poly.pdbx_seq_one_letter_code
_entity_poly.pdbx_strand_id
1 'polypeptide(L)'
;MLIDRFAYYHDIESILEIQAQFEYHWFDQRVKFDCDRSSRIEGNHYHEQIWVPDLRVSRTEDIDVFESENLTRLISIQIDCDGHVRMRFRKELARDIKATNAKVKLLSFLANNDFAAEQYANVTKNSCAKSGIIFELRKVDREQLEDSIIAANEDDSIHGILVYYPVFGGGHDQYIQNCVSPLKDVEGLCHLYRFNMYRNIRHIHGRKDLKSLIPCTPLAAVKVLEGCDVYDTSLPTGEQLKGKTITVINRSEVVGRPLAALLANDGAKVYSVDINDILIFDRGPNLELTKYAVRDCNKKLEEILPISDIVITGVPSPNYRLPIDLLKDGVIAINFACAKNIDDEVRKKAKIFVPAIGKVTTAMLQRNLLQRCKIAVFIPQRNYGLQKNVILLRKELTYALHIGIFHIVIECPQSFQSIEILAVEIERKLKQIEMNRVSISLKISIFDSSNISSEHRANSNEISVDHSWEKWNHFRRFVQTNPTISLALELTGELPCQERIKRWLGEPIMVIFLPTTIFLTNASGNPVLSKNIQNFLQDAAFHMAKNLSFVIKGKNLHNQLRNYVDYINHLKNNRFAEGKISEYCRGYEDLLQIPLQPLKDNLDSSVYEAFETDVIKYQQYEQAIYEALNELEKEQITVMVMGAGRGPLVEKAMLAAKKAQKSIKIFAIEKNPYAIITLNLLKDLKWGGNKGLSQGSVDIISCDMRNWNAPEKADLVVSELLGSFGDNELSPECLDGLSNCTHSKTLCIPYSYTSYLSPVQSQRLYSRLSNLHRSNGNPYEHPYVVHVRNAYLIDEPKAVFHFEHHDLSHPVVNKRKNYRKNCITFKSKIKTCCHGFVGYFDCFLYKNIRLSIVPSTQNFEMYSWFPIYLPIENPIDLNESETIQLNITRNIDELNVWYEWTVLKPNQSKVHNLNGKCYSISLH
;
A
#
# COMPACT_ATOMS: atom_id res chain seq x y z
N MET A 1 33.43 -23.92 45.55
CA MET A 1 32.68 -23.48 46.74
C MET A 1 32.46 -21.98 46.65
N LEU A 2 31.24 -21.60 46.99
CA LEU A 2 30.66 -20.29 47.30
C LEU A 2 31.59 -19.09 47.61
N ILE A 3 31.21 -17.95 46.98
CA ILE A 3 30.99 -16.59 47.55
C ILE A 3 32.20 -15.80 48.12
N ASP A 4 32.56 -14.67 47.50
CA ASP A 4 32.24 -13.27 47.89
C ASP A 4 32.90 -12.30 46.87
N ARG A 5 32.17 -11.39 46.20
CA ARG A 5 31.84 -9.98 46.52
C ARG A 5 33.03 -9.01 46.73
N PHE A 6 33.02 -7.97 45.88
CA PHE A 6 33.56 -6.61 46.04
C PHE A 6 35.06 -6.46 46.38
N ALA A 7 35.85 -5.89 45.46
CA ALA A 7 36.24 -4.47 45.50
C ALA A 7 37.43 -4.17 44.55
N TYR A 8 37.52 -2.88 44.18
CA TYR A 8 38.64 -2.16 43.56
C TYR A 8 38.93 -2.35 42.07
N TYR A 9 38.44 -1.41 41.26
CA TYR A 9 39.32 -0.49 40.51
C TYR A 9 38.70 0.91 40.45
N HIS A 10 39.49 1.88 40.91
CA HIS A 10 39.32 3.32 40.79
C HIS A 10 39.65 3.74 39.34
N ASP A 11 38.71 4.36 38.62
CA ASP A 11 38.86 5.71 38.04
C ASP A 11 37.53 6.13 37.40
N ILE A 12 36.86 7.13 37.98
CA ILE A 12 35.54 7.66 37.60
C ILE A 12 35.74 9.08 37.06
N GLU A 13 36.24 9.18 35.83
CA GLU A 13 36.34 10.48 35.13
C GLU A 13 35.94 10.43 33.64
N SER A 14 35.13 9.45 33.20
CA SER A 14 34.68 9.43 31.79
C SER A 14 33.31 8.77 31.51
N ILE A 15 32.39 8.71 32.48
CA ILE A 15 31.04 8.12 32.29
C ILE A 15 29.87 9.01 32.79
N LEU A 16 30.12 10.21 33.33
CA LEU A 16 29.06 11.09 33.87
C LEU A 16 29.15 12.59 33.46
N GLU A 17 29.49 12.88 32.19
CA GLU A 17 29.37 14.25 31.64
C GLU A 17 28.46 14.36 30.38
N ILE A 18 27.78 13.28 29.98
CA ILE A 18 26.75 13.30 28.93
C ILE A 18 25.34 12.98 29.49
N GLN A 19 25.23 12.86 30.82
CA GLN A 19 23.99 12.54 31.54
C GLN A 19 23.44 13.70 32.39
N ALA A 20 23.94 14.93 32.17
CA ALA A 20 23.55 16.15 32.91
C ALA A 20 22.82 17.23 32.08
N GLN A 21 22.49 17.00 30.81
CA GLN A 21 21.77 17.99 29.98
C GLN A 21 20.40 17.58 29.41
N PHE A 22 19.83 16.43 29.82
CA PHE A 22 18.50 16.01 29.35
C PHE A 22 17.44 15.72 30.43
N GLU A 23 17.76 15.87 31.72
CA GLU A 23 16.83 15.56 32.83
C GLU A 23 16.70 16.66 33.91
N TYR A 24 16.77 17.95 33.57
CA TYR A 24 16.58 19.04 34.55
C TYR A 24 15.39 19.97 34.28
N HIS A 25 14.32 19.54 33.58
CA HIS A 25 13.20 20.48 33.47
C HIS A 25 11.74 20.04 33.53
N TRP A 26 11.32 18.77 33.58
CA TRP A 26 9.86 18.56 33.45
C TRP A 26 9.13 17.52 34.28
N PHE A 27 9.68 16.88 35.31
CA PHE A 27 8.83 15.98 36.13
C PHE A 27 9.26 15.73 37.58
N ASP A 28 9.55 16.79 38.34
CA ASP A 28 9.49 16.68 39.82
C ASP A 28 8.75 17.86 40.48
N GLN A 29 7.54 18.13 39.98
CA GLN A 29 6.52 18.76 40.81
C GLN A 29 5.21 17.99 40.68
N ARG A 30 4.74 17.50 41.84
CA ARG A 30 3.49 16.76 42.13
C ARG A 30 3.59 15.24 41.98
N VAL A 31 4.18 14.57 42.97
CA VAL A 31 3.46 14.07 44.16
C VAL A 31 4.47 13.25 45.00
N LYS A 32 4.97 13.87 46.07
CA LYS A 32 5.05 13.26 47.42
C LYS A 32 5.25 14.38 48.45
N PHE A 33 4.16 15.11 48.71
CA PHE A 33 3.81 15.36 50.09
C PHE A 33 3.46 13.99 50.68
N ASP A 34 4.34 13.43 51.51
CA ASP A 34 4.10 13.33 52.95
C ASP A 34 5.18 12.44 53.56
N CYS A 35 5.96 13.00 54.48
CA CYS A 35 6.52 12.38 55.68
C CYS A 35 7.46 13.41 56.33
N ASP A 36 6.84 14.21 57.18
CA ASP A 36 7.33 14.65 58.48
C ASP A 36 8.63 15.46 58.62
N ARG A 37 8.38 16.76 58.81
CA ARG A 37 8.76 17.55 60.00
C ARG A 37 10.24 17.69 60.34
N SER A 38 10.64 18.97 60.23
CA SER A 38 11.52 19.72 61.14
C SER A 38 13.00 19.34 61.10
N SER A 39 13.91 20.26 60.78
CA SER A 39 14.09 21.45 61.59
C SER A 39 15.10 22.42 60.96
N ARG A 40 14.73 23.70 61.06
CA ARG A 40 15.59 24.90 61.16
C ARG A 40 16.38 25.36 59.93
N ILE A 41 15.78 26.38 59.34
CA ILE A 41 16.39 27.55 58.72
C ILE A 41 17.41 28.21 59.66
N GLU A 42 18.55 28.64 59.11
CA GLU A 42 19.33 29.87 59.37
C GLU A 42 20.55 29.76 58.42
N GLY A 43 20.93 30.68 57.52
CA GLY A 43 20.64 32.09 57.34
C GLY A 43 21.95 32.74 56.88
N ASN A 44 21.96 33.27 55.65
CA ASN A 44 22.81 34.35 55.11
C ASN A 44 24.35 34.22 55.12
N HIS A 45 24.98 34.24 53.93
CA HIS A 45 25.54 35.48 53.35
C HIS A 45 26.32 35.23 52.03
N TYR A 46 26.43 36.30 51.24
CA TYR A 46 27.21 36.53 50.01
C TYR A 46 26.60 36.13 48.66
N HIS A 47 25.76 37.03 48.17
CA HIS A 47 25.66 37.40 46.77
C HIS A 47 26.92 38.17 46.31
N GLU A 48 27.27 37.93 45.05
CA GLU A 48 27.77 38.89 44.04
C GLU A 48 29.27 39.00 43.71
N GLN A 49 29.47 38.85 42.38
CA GLN A 49 30.54 39.36 41.50
C GLN A 49 31.78 38.50 41.24
N ILE A 50 31.70 37.65 40.20
CA ILE A 50 32.79 37.55 39.21
C ILE A 50 32.19 37.61 37.80
N TRP A 51 32.53 38.71 37.12
CA TRP A 51 32.52 38.99 35.68
C TRP A 51 32.85 37.75 34.81
N VAL A 52 32.10 37.43 33.75
CA VAL A 52 32.24 37.90 32.35
C VAL A 52 33.65 37.68 31.75
N PRO A 53 33.74 37.14 30.51
CA PRO A 53 34.86 36.33 30.02
C PRO A 53 35.96 37.12 29.32
N ASP A 54 37.22 36.72 29.54
CA ASP A 54 38.37 37.17 28.76
C ASP A 54 38.42 36.44 27.40
N LEU A 55 37.78 37.07 26.41
CA LEU A 55 38.18 36.98 25.01
C LEU A 55 39.52 37.70 24.82
N ARG A 56 40.53 37.02 24.27
CA ARG A 56 41.66 37.71 23.65
C ARG A 56 41.27 38.22 22.26
N VAL A 57 41.12 39.54 22.22
CA VAL A 57 41.01 40.41 21.05
C VAL A 57 42.33 40.39 20.26
N SER A 58 42.24 40.29 18.93
CA SER A 58 43.24 40.86 18.02
C SER A 58 42.71 42.22 17.53
N ARG A 59 43.61 43.20 17.49
CA ARG A 59 43.35 44.64 17.52
C ARG A 59 42.46 45.19 16.39
N THR A 60 41.70 46.19 16.79
CA THR A 60 41.04 47.27 16.03
C THR A 60 42.01 48.30 15.47
N GLU A 61 41.72 48.78 14.26
CA GLU A 61 41.96 50.11 13.63
C GLU A 61 40.96 50.07 12.43
N ASP A 62 39.98 50.94 12.16
CA ASP A 62 39.84 52.39 12.38
C ASP A 62 38.39 52.91 12.09
N ILE A 63 38.01 53.98 12.80
CA ILE A 63 37.01 55.07 12.53
C ILE A 63 35.50 54.85 12.83
N ASP A 64 35.11 55.14 14.07
CA ASP A 64 34.49 56.38 14.63
C ASP A 64 33.34 57.22 13.95
N VAL A 65 32.40 57.63 14.84
CA VAL A 65 31.43 58.78 14.92
C VAL A 65 30.20 58.92 13.98
N PHE A 66 28.96 58.78 14.50
CA PHE A 66 28.09 59.91 14.95
C PHE A 66 26.70 59.49 15.47
N GLU A 67 26.28 60.21 16.51
CA GLU A 67 25.04 60.13 17.29
C GLU A 67 23.75 60.44 16.50
N SER A 68 22.65 59.80 16.86
CA SER A 68 21.43 60.47 17.35
C SER A 68 20.32 59.45 17.68
N GLU A 69 20.00 59.36 18.98
CA GLU A 69 18.68 58.96 19.43
C GLU A 69 17.69 60.10 19.17
N ASN A 70 16.52 59.73 18.68
CA ASN A 70 15.34 60.54 18.34
C ASN A 70 15.27 61.00 16.88
N LEU A 71 14.60 60.21 16.05
CA LEU A 71 13.26 60.55 15.58
C LEU A 71 12.65 59.39 14.76
N THR A 72 11.88 58.57 15.47
CA THR A 72 10.53 58.22 15.02
C THR A 72 10.40 57.31 13.78
N ARG A 73 10.37 56.00 14.05
CA ARG A 73 9.18 55.18 13.73
C ARG A 73 8.73 55.09 12.26
N LEU A 74 9.63 55.25 11.29
CA LEU A 74 9.31 55.10 9.87
C LEU A 74 10.42 54.31 9.15
N ILE A 75 10.04 53.08 8.75
CA ILE A 75 10.50 52.42 7.52
C ILE A 75 11.91 51.78 7.60
N SER A 76 12.04 50.67 8.34
CA SER A 76 12.97 49.60 7.99
C SER A 76 12.18 48.31 7.75
N ILE A 77 11.97 48.09 6.46
CA ILE A 77 11.17 47.05 5.81
C ILE A 77 11.58 45.65 6.33
N GLN A 78 10.59 44.78 6.59
CA GLN A 78 10.74 43.33 6.85
C GLN A 78 11.34 42.62 5.61
N ILE A 79 12.65 42.74 5.38
CA ILE A 79 13.33 42.30 4.13
C ILE A 79 13.84 40.84 4.13
N ASP A 80 13.82 40.08 5.24
CA ASP A 80 14.51 38.77 5.27
C ASP A 80 13.68 37.61 5.88
N CYS A 81 12.37 37.59 5.65
CA CYS A 81 11.48 36.51 6.11
C CYS A 81 11.85 35.15 5.50
N ASP A 82 12.26 35.10 4.22
CA ASP A 82 12.69 33.86 3.56
C ASP A 82 14.02 33.34 4.12
N GLY A 83 14.95 34.24 4.47
CA GLY A 83 16.20 33.91 5.16
C GLY A 83 15.99 33.26 6.53
N HIS A 84 15.08 33.82 7.33
CA HIS A 84 14.72 33.29 8.66
C HIS A 84 14.03 31.92 8.58
N VAL A 85 13.01 31.77 7.73
CA VAL A 85 12.30 30.51 7.52
C VAL A 85 13.27 29.43 7.01
N ARG A 86 14.11 29.77 6.03
CA ARG A 86 15.15 28.87 5.50
C ARG A 86 16.14 28.44 6.58
N MET A 87 16.64 29.39 7.38
CA MET A 87 17.65 29.10 8.40
C MET A 87 17.09 28.20 9.52
N ARG A 88 15.82 28.40 9.91
CA ARG A 88 15.12 27.52 10.85
C ARG A 88 15.09 26.08 10.34
N PHE A 89 14.49 25.84 9.17
CA PHE A 89 14.36 24.50 8.61
C PHE A 89 15.73 23.87 8.32
N ARG A 90 16.70 24.65 7.85
CA ARG A 90 18.05 24.13 7.60
C ARG A 90 18.77 23.70 8.87
N LYS A 91 18.60 24.44 9.99
CA LYS A 91 19.16 24.04 11.29
C LYS A 91 18.47 22.77 11.81
N GLU A 92 17.16 22.65 11.65
CA GLU A 92 16.41 21.42 11.98
C GLU A 92 16.93 20.23 11.16
N LEU A 93 16.97 20.35 9.83
CA LEU A 93 17.44 19.29 8.92
C LEU A 93 18.89 18.87 9.18
N ALA A 94 19.79 19.83 9.42
CA ALA A 94 21.20 19.52 9.71
C ALA A 94 21.38 18.79 11.06
N ARG A 95 20.50 19.01 12.04
CA ARG A 95 20.48 18.22 13.27
C ARG A 95 19.98 16.80 12.99
N ASP A 96 18.87 16.67 12.27
CA ASP A 96 18.25 15.37 11.97
C ASP A 96 19.19 14.46 11.16
N ILE A 97 19.92 15.02 10.18
CA ILE A 97 20.89 14.29 9.37
C ILE A 97 22.11 13.86 10.20
N LYS A 98 22.62 14.75 11.07
CA LYS A 98 23.73 14.40 11.97
C LYS A 98 23.34 13.33 13.00
N ALA A 99 22.11 13.39 13.51
CA ALA A 99 21.60 12.43 14.49
C ALA A 99 21.38 11.03 13.90
N THR A 100 21.08 10.92 12.61
CA THR A 100 20.77 9.64 11.94
C THR A 100 21.99 8.92 11.35
N ASN A 101 23.14 9.60 11.20
CA ASN A 101 24.38 9.08 10.60
C ASN A 101 24.19 8.37 9.24
N ALA A 102 23.08 8.66 8.54
CA ALA A 102 22.69 8.00 7.31
C ALA A 102 23.18 8.78 6.08
N LYS A 103 23.77 8.09 5.10
CA LYS A 103 24.19 8.68 3.82
C LYS A 103 22.99 8.82 2.87
N VAL A 104 22.12 9.78 3.15
CA VAL A 104 20.93 10.06 2.33
C VAL A 104 21.36 10.62 0.96
N LYS A 105 20.83 10.03 -0.12
CA LYS A 105 21.18 10.38 -1.50
C LYS A 105 19.96 10.88 -2.29
N LEU A 106 20.07 12.07 -2.87
CA LEU A 106 19.11 12.67 -3.79
C LEU A 106 19.67 12.61 -5.21
N LEU A 107 18.98 11.91 -6.11
CA LEU A 107 19.27 11.92 -7.55
C LEU A 107 18.38 12.96 -8.24
N SER A 108 18.96 13.70 -9.18
CA SER A 108 18.24 14.69 -9.98
C SER A 108 18.47 14.49 -11.47
N PHE A 109 17.44 14.71 -12.28
CA PHE A 109 17.48 14.61 -13.73
C PHE A 109 17.24 15.98 -14.37
N LEU A 110 18.18 16.40 -15.22
CA LEU A 110 18.05 17.58 -16.08
C LEU A 110 18.02 17.09 -17.53
N ALA A 111 16.86 17.20 -18.16
CA ALA A 111 16.62 16.73 -19.54
C ALA A 111 16.16 17.84 -20.50
N ASN A 112 16.34 19.09 -20.08
CA ASN A 112 16.08 20.29 -20.88
C ASN A 112 17.33 21.17 -20.92
N ASN A 113 17.34 22.12 -21.86
CA ASN A 113 18.41 23.11 -22.00
C ASN A 113 18.02 24.45 -21.35
N ASP A 114 17.16 24.43 -20.33
CA ASP A 114 16.71 25.65 -19.66
C ASP A 114 17.78 26.15 -18.68
N PHE A 115 18.31 27.35 -18.96
CA PHE A 115 19.29 28.02 -18.09
C PHE A 115 18.76 28.22 -16.66
N ALA A 116 17.45 28.47 -16.48
CA ALA A 116 16.86 28.62 -15.16
C ALA A 116 16.86 27.30 -14.37
N ALA A 117 16.60 26.17 -15.04
CA ALA A 117 16.65 24.84 -14.44
C ALA A 117 18.07 24.46 -14.01
N GLU A 118 19.08 24.80 -14.83
CA GLU A 118 20.50 24.56 -14.49
C GLU A 118 20.96 25.40 -13.29
N GLN A 119 20.56 26.67 -13.22
CA GLN A 119 20.81 27.51 -12.05
C GLN A 119 20.14 26.96 -10.80
N TYR A 120 18.89 26.51 -10.91
CA TYR A 120 18.17 25.91 -9.80
C TYR A 120 18.84 24.61 -9.32
N ALA A 121 19.31 23.76 -10.23
CA ALA A 121 20.07 22.55 -9.90
C ALA A 121 21.35 22.84 -9.12
N ASN A 122 22.09 23.90 -9.49
CA ASN A 122 23.27 24.34 -8.75
C ASN A 122 22.91 24.83 -7.33
N VAL A 123 21.79 25.52 -7.17
CA VAL A 123 21.29 25.94 -5.84
C VAL A 123 20.91 24.72 -4.99
N THR A 124 20.23 23.73 -5.57
CA THR A 124 19.86 22.48 -4.90
C THR A 124 21.11 21.71 -4.45
N LYS A 125 22.10 21.55 -5.33
CA LYS A 125 23.40 20.91 -5.03
C LYS A 125 24.09 21.55 -3.84
N ASN A 126 24.24 22.87 -3.87
CA ASN A 126 24.90 23.63 -2.80
C ASN A 126 24.14 23.53 -1.47
N SER A 127 22.81 23.50 -1.51
CA SER A 127 21.99 23.32 -0.31
C SER A 127 22.12 21.90 0.25
N CYS A 128 22.17 20.87 -0.58
CA CYS A 128 22.30 19.47 -0.15
C CYS A 128 23.66 19.21 0.49
N ALA A 129 24.74 19.68 -0.14
CA ALA A 129 26.10 19.60 0.42
C ALA A 129 26.19 20.24 1.81
N LYS A 130 25.54 21.39 1.99
CA LYS A 130 25.46 22.12 3.25
C LYS A 130 24.66 21.42 4.35
N SER A 131 23.74 20.53 4.00
CA SER A 131 22.93 19.75 4.94
C SER A 131 23.49 18.34 5.17
N GLY A 132 24.48 17.91 4.38
CA GLY A 132 25.06 16.56 4.45
C GLY A 132 24.36 15.51 3.57
N ILE A 133 23.51 15.94 2.63
CA ILE A 133 22.83 15.06 1.66
C ILE A 133 23.74 14.88 0.44
N ILE A 134 23.93 13.64 0.01
CA ILE A 134 24.65 13.30 -1.22
C ILE A 134 23.75 13.70 -2.40
N PHE A 135 24.22 14.62 -3.24
CA PHE A 135 23.48 15.10 -4.40
C PHE A 135 24.14 14.62 -5.69
N GLU A 136 23.36 14.00 -6.56
CA GLU A 136 23.78 13.56 -7.89
C GLU A 136 22.90 14.24 -8.94
N LEU A 137 23.51 14.81 -9.98
CA LEU A 137 22.82 15.39 -11.14
C LEU A 137 23.18 14.59 -12.39
N ARG A 138 22.18 14.01 -13.04
CA ARG A 138 22.30 13.36 -14.34
C ARG A 138 21.69 14.27 -15.40
N LYS A 139 22.53 14.69 -16.34
CA LYS A 139 22.06 15.27 -17.60
C LYS A 139 21.77 14.11 -18.54
N VAL A 140 20.52 13.99 -18.97
CA VAL A 140 20.07 12.90 -19.84
C VAL A 140 19.32 13.49 -21.03
N ASP A 141 19.36 12.81 -22.17
CA ASP A 141 18.50 13.18 -23.28
C ASP A 141 17.04 12.99 -22.89
N ARG A 142 16.16 13.88 -23.37
CA ARG A 142 14.73 13.85 -23.02
C ARG A 142 14.10 12.49 -23.37
N GLU A 143 14.52 11.87 -24.47
CA GLU A 143 14.06 10.54 -24.90
C GLU A 143 14.49 9.40 -23.96
N GLN A 144 15.55 9.59 -23.17
CA GLN A 144 16.09 8.58 -22.24
C GLN A 144 15.68 8.82 -20.78
N LEU A 145 14.93 9.90 -20.52
CA LEU A 145 14.55 10.32 -19.17
C LEU A 145 13.70 9.27 -18.47
N GLU A 146 12.75 8.66 -19.19
CA GLU A 146 11.85 7.65 -18.63
C GLU A 146 12.61 6.42 -18.13
N ASP A 147 13.42 5.80 -18.98
CA ASP A 147 14.25 4.64 -18.62
C ASP A 147 15.19 4.95 -17.45
N SER A 148 15.75 6.16 -17.45
CA SER A 148 16.64 6.62 -16.38
C SER A 148 15.90 6.77 -15.04
N ILE A 149 14.66 7.24 -15.06
CA ILE A 149 13.80 7.32 -13.86
C ILE A 149 13.42 5.93 -13.38
N ILE A 150 13.06 5.01 -14.29
CA ILE A 150 12.74 3.61 -13.95
C ILE A 150 13.94 2.94 -13.27
N ALA A 151 15.14 3.06 -13.86
CA ALA A 151 16.36 2.53 -13.26
C ALA A 151 16.65 3.16 -11.87
N ALA A 152 16.44 4.47 -11.73
CA ALA A 152 16.62 5.16 -10.44
C ALA A 152 15.57 4.75 -9.39
N ASN A 153 14.36 4.40 -9.80
CA ASN A 153 13.33 3.89 -8.90
C ASN A 153 13.71 2.53 -8.31
N GLU A 154 14.46 1.71 -9.04
CA GLU A 154 14.90 0.38 -8.60
C GLU A 154 16.20 0.40 -7.79
N ASP A 155 16.99 1.47 -7.86
CA ASP A 155 18.25 1.60 -7.13
C ASP A 155 18.03 1.98 -5.65
N ASP A 156 18.23 1.02 -4.74
CA ASP A 156 18.11 1.22 -3.28
C ASP A 156 19.11 2.22 -2.69
N SER A 157 20.18 2.59 -3.42
CA SER A 157 21.11 3.64 -2.99
C SER A 157 20.52 5.06 -3.15
N ILE A 158 19.45 5.20 -3.94
CA ILE A 158 18.77 6.47 -4.21
C ILE A 158 17.56 6.59 -3.30
N HIS A 159 17.53 7.66 -2.48
CA HIS A 159 16.49 7.88 -1.48
C HIS A 159 15.44 8.90 -1.93
N GLY A 160 15.75 9.68 -2.97
CA GLY A 160 14.82 10.61 -3.59
C GLY A 160 15.21 10.93 -5.02
N ILE A 161 14.21 11.27 -5.83
CA ILE A 161 14.30 11.63 -7.25
C ILE A 161 13.66 13.00 -7.47
N LEU A 162 14.39 13.87 -8.16
CA LEU A 162 13.99 15.22 -8.56
C LEU A 162 14.09 15.34 -10.10
N VAL A 163 13.06 15.85 -10.78
CA VAL A 163 13.09 16.04 -12.23
C VAL A 163 12.83 17.50 -12.55
N TYR A 164 13.71 18.14 -13.31
CA TYR A 164 13.54 19.54 -13.68
C TYR A 164 12.62 19.69 -14.91
N TYR A 165 11.39 20.14 -14.67
CA TYR A 165 10.37 20.43 -15.70
C TYR A 165 10.45 21.89 -16.19
N PRO A 166 9.94 22.20 -17.40
CA PRO A 166 9.33 21.30 -18.38
C PRO A 166 10.36 20.53 -19.21
N VAL A 167 10.05 19.30 -19.62
CA VAL A 167 10.93 18.48 -20.48
C VAL A 167 10.35 18.40 -21.89
N PHE A 168 9.11 17.95 -21.98
CA PHE A 168 8.31 17.88 -23.21
C PHE A 168 7.19 18.92 -23.24
N GLY A 169 6.76 19.40 -22.06
CA GLY A 169 5.56 20.22 -21.89
C GLY A 169 4.26 19.41 -21.91
N GLY A 170 3.17 20.02 -21.45
CA GLY A 170 1.82 19.46 -21.52
C GLY A 170 1.65 18.11 -20.79
N GLY A 171 0.86 17.21 -21.39
CA GLY A 171 0.49 15.91 -20.79
C GLY A 171 1.63 14.90 -20.67
N HIS A 172 2.69 15.02 -21.48
CA HIS A 172 3.83 14.10 -21.42
C HIS A 172 4.67 14.33 -20.16
N ASP A 173 4.89 15.59 -19.75
CA ASP A 173 5.53 15.87 -18.45
C ASP A 173 4.72 15.30 -17.27
N GLN A 174 3.39 15.27 -17.39
CA GLN A 174 2.52 14.64 -16.39
C GLN A 174 2.66 13.12 -16.36
N TYR A 175 2.92 12.48 -17.50
CA TYR A 175 3.27 11.06 -17.57
C TYR A 175 4.61 10.80 -16.84
N ILE A 176 5.66 11.57 -17.16
CA ILE A 176 6.97 11.46 -16.50
C ILE A 176 6.87 11.67 -14.98
N GLN A 177 6.05 12.62 -14.50
CA GLN A 177 5.77 12.80 -13.07
C GLN A 177 5.22 11.54 -12.40
N ASN A 178 4.44 10.73 -13.14
CA ASN A 178 3.87 9.49 -12.64
C ASN A 178 4.82 8.29 -12.74
N CYS A 179 5.87 8.38 -13.57
CA CYS A 179 6.93 7.39 -13.63
C CYS A 179 7.83 7.45 -12.38
N VAL A 180 7.93 8.60 -11.69
CA VAL A 180 8.65 8.69 -10.41
C VAL A 180 7.87 7.97 -9.31
N SER A 181 8.52 7.00 -8.65
CA SER A 181 7.88 6.24 -7.57
C SER A 181 7.38 7.16 -6.46
N PRO A 182 6.14 7.00 -5.95
CA PRO A 182 5.63 7.79 -4.83
C PRO A 182 6.48 7.73 -3.56
N LEU A 183 7.34 6.70 -3.43
CA LEU A 183 8.27 6.53 -2.31
C LEU A 183 9.55 7.36 -2.47
N LYS A 184 9.92 7.73 -3.70
CA LYS A 184 11.12 8.49 -4.06
C LYS A 184 10.80 9.90 -4.58
N ASP A 185 9.54 10.23 -4.83
CA ASP A 185 9.09 11.57 -5.26
C ASP A 185 9.23 12.60 -4.12
N VAL A 186 10.33 13.35 -4.13
CA VAL A 186 10.60 14.40 -3.13
C VAL A 186 9.89 15.71 -3.44
N GLU A 187 9.46 15.91 -4.69
CA GLU A 187 8.76 17.11 -5.13
C GLU A 187 7.27 17.04 -4.85
N GLY A 188 6.69 15.83 -4.74
CA GLY A 188 5.27 15.61 -4.49
C GLY A 188 4.40 15.80 -5.74
N LEU A 189 4.94 15.52 -6.93
CA LEU A 189 4.30 15.80 -8.22
C LEU A 189 3.59 14.60 -8.86
N CYS A 190 3.81 13.37 -8.38
CA CYS A 190 3.06 12.22 -8.87
C CYS A 190 1.55 12.38 -8.59
N HIS A 191 0.74 11.66 -9.37
CA HIS A 191 -0.72 11.74 -9.32
C HIS A 191 -1.29 11.57 -7.90
N LEU A 192 -0.74 10.65 -7.10
CA LEU A 192 -1.18 10.40 -5.73
C LEU A 192 -1.17 11.66 -4.85
N TYR A 193 -0.07 12.42 -4.84
CA TYR A 193 0.08 13.58 -3.97
C TYR A 193 -0.69 14.79 -4.49
N ARG A 194 -0.70 15.00 -5.81
CA ARG A 194 -1.51 16.04 -6.45
C ARG A 194 -3.00 15.80 -6.22
N PHE A 195 -3.48 14.57 -6.40
CA PHE A 195 -4.86 14.19 -6.14
C PHE A 195 -5.27 14.49 -4.70
N ASN A 196 -4.46 14.05 -3.73
CA ASN A 196 -4.73 14.27 -2.31
C ASN A 196 -4.80 15.76 -1.98
N MET A 197 -3.82 16.54 -2.42
CA MET A 197 -3.77 17.99 -2.21
C MET A 197 -5.03 18.68 -2.76
N TYR A 198 -5.43 18.39 -4.00
CA TYR A 198 -6.64 18.97 -4.60
C TYR A 198 -7.93 18.53 -3.91
N ARG A 199 -7.96 17.37 -3.27
CA ARG A 199 -9.12 16.89 -2.51
C ARG A 199 -9.15 17.41 -1.06
N ASN A 200 -8.24 18.32 -0.70
CA ASN A 200 -7.98 18.73 0.68
C ASN A 200 -7.67 17.54 1.62
N ILE A 201 -7.19 16.43 1.04
CA ILE A 201 -6.75 15.26 1.76
C ILE A 201 -5.32 15.57 2.21
N ARG A 202 -5.18 16.18 3.38
CA ARG A 202 -3.88 16.46 3.99
C ARG A 202 -3.16 15.20 4.49
N HIS A 203 -3.79 14.04 4.30
CA HIS A 203 -3.57 12.81 5.05
C HIS A 203 -3.92 11.58 4.21
N ILE A 204 -2.95 10.76 3.85
CA ILE A 204 -3.17 9.63 2.94
C ILE A 204 -4.12 8.60 3.60
N HIS A 205 -5.12 8.06 2.90
CA HIS A 205 -6.08 7.04 3.39
C HIS A 205 -6.87 7.41 4.66
N GLY A 206 -7.19 8.69 4.86
CA GLY A 206 -7.97 9.14 6.04
C GLY A 206 -7.21 9.06 7.37
N ARG A 207 -5.89 8.75 7.36
CA ARG A 207 -5.07 8.77 8.57
C ARG A 207 -4.50 10.14 8.84
N LYS A 208 -4.92 10.81 9.92
CA LYS A 208 -4.48 12.17 10.25
C LYS A 208 -2.94 12.33 10.56
N ASP A 209 -2.08 11.32 10.38
CA ASP A 209 -0.62 11.33 10.69
C ASP A 209 0.28 11.23 9.47
N LEU A 210 -0.14 10.45 8.48
CA LEU A 210 0.60 10.32 7.25
C LEU A 210 0.22 11.51 6.41
N LYS A 211 0.89 12.63 6.70
CA LYS A 211 0.74 13.85 5.94
C LYS A 211 0.97 13.51 4.47
N SER A 212 -0.04 13.74 3.65
CA SER A 212 0.15 13.68 2.20
C SER A 212 1.25 14.67 1.86
N LEU A 213 2.22 14.26 1.04
CA LEU A 213 3.23 15.20 0.57
C LEU A 213 2.52 16.33 -0.18
N ILE A 214 2.94 17.55 0.13
CA ILE A 214 2.49 18.76 -0.54
C ILE A 214 3.62 19.15 -1.50
N PRO A 215 3.29 19.54 -2.75
CA PRO A 215 4.29 19.99 -3.69
C PRO A 215 5.23 21.04 -3.08
N CYS A 216 6.55 20.87 -3.28
CA CYS A 216 7.55 21.62 -2.51
C CYS A 216 7.49 23.14 -2.69
N THR A 217 7.14 23.62 -3.90
CA THR A 217 7.05 25.06 -4.20
C THR A 217 5.79 25.70 -3.61
N PRO A 218 4.57 25.14 -3.79
CA PRO A 218 3.41 25.59 -3.04
C PRO A 218 3.59 25.53 -1.52
N LEU A 219 4.22 24.47 -1.00
CA LEU A 219 4.52 24.36 0.42
C LEU A 219 5.48 25.47 0.89
N ALA A 220 6.50 25.81 0.10
CA ALA A 220 7.41 26.89 0.40
C ALA A 220 6.70 28.25 0.47
N ALA A 221 5.79 28.53 -0.46
CA ALA A 221 4.97 29.74 -0.42
C ALA A 221 4.12 29.81 0.86
N VAL A 222 3.48 28.71 1.25
CA VAL A 222 2.75 28.61 2.52
C VAL A 222 3.66 28.86 3.72
N LYS A 223 4.86 28.27 3.77
CA LYS A 223 5.81 28.48 4.89
C LYS A 223 6.36 29.89 4.95
N VAL A 224 6.53 30.55 3.82
CA VAL A 224 6.88 31.97 3.77
C VAL A 224 5.73 32.81 4.33
N LEU A 225 4.49 32.54 3.94
CA LEU A 225 3.31 33.25 4.47
C LEU A 225 3.14 33.04 5.98
N GLU A 226 3.35 31.81 6.49
CA GLU A 226 3.40 31.54 7.93
C GLU A 226 4.50 32.37 8.62
N GLY A 227 5.70 32.46 8.04
CA GLY A 227 6.79 33.28 8.57
C GLY A 227 6.58 34.79 8.46
N CYS A 228 5.60 35.22 7.67
CA CYS A 228 5.16 36.61 7.54
C CYS A 228 3.98 36.94 8.46
N ASP A 229 3.62 36.04 9.39
CA ASP A 229 2.48 36.16 10.32
C ASP A 229 1.14 36.40 9.61
N VAL A 230 1.00 35.85 8.40
CA VAL A 230 -0.25 35.94 7.61
C VAL A 230 -1.31 34.98 8.14
N TYR A 231 -0.86 33.80 8.58
CA TYR A 231 -1.71 32.75 9.13
C TYR A 231 -2.10 33.12 10.57
N ASP A 232 -3.40 33.28 10.82
CA ASP A 232 -3.90 33.53 12.17
C ASP A 232 -3.86 32.24 12.98
N THR A 233 -2.90 32.13 13.90
CA THR A 233 -2.73 30.95 14.75
C THR A 233 -3.81 30.82 15.83
N SER A 234 -4.64 31.84 16.04
CA SER A 234 -5.79 31.76 16.95
C SER A 234 -6.98 31.02 16.34
N LEU A 235 -7.01 30.88 15.00
CA LEU A 235 -8.06 30.19 14.27
C LEU A 235 -7.75 28.69 14.08
N PRO A 236 -8.78 27.83 13.99
CA PRO A 236 -8.61 26.40 13.71
C PRO A 236 -7.85 26.14 12.40
N THR A 237 -7.14 25.01 12.35
CA THR A 237 -6.47 24.55 11.12
C THR A 237 -7.48 24.42 9.97
N GLY A 238 -7.19 25.06 8.84
CA GLY A 238 -8.10 25.13 7.69
C GLY A 238 -8.96 26.41 7.63
N GLU A 239 -8.87 27.29 8.63
CA GLU A 239 -9.52 28.62 8.66
C GLU A 239 -8.52 29.77 8.90
N GLN A 240 -7.23 29.47 8.94
CA GLN A 240 -6.18 30.40 9.34
C GLN A 240 -5.97 31.57 8.37
N LEU A 241 -6.51 31.46 7.16
CA LEU A 241 -6.52 32.54 6.16
C LEU A 241 -7.91 33.16 5.96
N LYS A 242 -8.86 32.92 6.88
CA LYS A 242 -10.20 33.47 6.80
C LYS A 242 -10.18 34.99 6.67
N GLY A 243 -10.92 35.50 5.68
CA GLY A 243 -11.00 36.94 5.39
C GLY A 243 -9.83 37.51 4.58
N LYS A 244 -8.83 36.69 4.21
CA LYS A 244 -7.72 37.12 3.33
C LYS A 244 -8.10 36.94 1.87
N THR A 245 -7.83 37.97 1.06
CA THR A 245 -7.94 37.92 -0.40
C THR A 245 -6.56 37.79 -1.02
N ILE A 246 -6.35 36.74 -1.81
CA ILE A 246 -5.04 36.41 -2.40
C ILE A 246 -5.16 36.34 -3.92
N THR A 247 -4.24 36.97 -4.65
CA THR A 247 -4.11 36.78 -6.09
C THR A 247 -2.87 35.94 -6.41
N VAL A 248 -3.06 34.83 -7.11
CA VAL A 248 -2.00 33.95 -7.60
C VAL A 248 -1.92 34.07 -9.12
N ILE A 249 -0.80 34.59 -9.63
CA ILE A 249 -0.56 34.82 -11.07
C ILE A 249 0.37 33.74 -11.60
N ASN A 250 -0.03 33.11 -12.71
CA ASN A 250 0.47 31.85 -13.30
C ASN A 250 -0.29 30.62 -12.77
N ARG A 251 -1.38 30.20 -13.40
CA ARG A 251 -2.18 29.00 -13.06
C ARG A 251 -1.59 27.69 -13.64
N SER A 252 -0.27 27.50 -13.55
CA SER A 252 0.37 26.25 -13.97
C SER A 252 -0.10 25.05 -13.16
N GLU A 253 -0.12 23.88 -13.80
CA GLU A 253 -0.48 22.59 -13.18
C GLU A 253 0.51 22.12 -12.10
N VAL A 254 1.74 22.63 -12.15
CA VAL A 254 2.84 22.22 -11.27
C VAL A 254 2.90 23.07 -9.99
N VAL A 255 2.61 24.37 -10.07
CA VAL A 255 2.80 25.30 -8.94
C VAL A 255 1.57 26.14 -8.66
N GLY A 256 1.09 26.89 -9.65
CA GLY A 256 0.09 27.93 -9.43
C GLY A 256 -1.29 27.43 -9.02
N ARG A 257 -1.85 26.51 -9.81
CA ARG A 257 -3.15 25.89 -9.50
C ARG A 257 -3.09 25.09 -8.19
N PRO A 258 -2.04 24.29 -7.93
CA PRO A 258 -1.79 23.69 -6.61
C PRO A 258 -1.79 24.68 -5.45
N LEU A 259 -1.07 25.80 -5.58
CA LEU A 259 -0.98 26.84 -4.55
C LEU A 259 -2.34 27.50 -4.30
N ALA A 260 -3.08 27.83 -5.36
CA ALA A 260 -4.41 28.42 -5.22
C ALA A 260 -5.37 27.47 -4.48
N ALA A 261 -5.35 26.18 -4.79
CA ALA A 261 -6.13 25.16 -4.10
C ALA A 261 -5.76 25.03 -2.60
N LEU A 262 -4.47 25.07 -2.27
CA LEU A 262 -3.99 24.99 -0.89
C LEU A 262 -4.45 26.19 -0.05
N LEU A 263 -4.23 27.40 -0.54
CA LEU A 263 -4.58 28.63 0.15
C LEU A 263 -6.10 28.77 0.33
N ALA A 264 -6.88 28.39 -0.68
CA ALA A 264 -8.34 28.37 -0.59
C ALA A 264 -8.85 27.33 0.42
N ASN A 265 -8.21 26.16 0.50
CA ASN A 265 -8.52 25.16 1.51
C ASN A 265 -8.20 25.63 2.94
N ASP A 266 -7.21 26.51 3.10
CA ASP A 266 -6.83 27.12 4.38
C ASP A 266 -7.72 28.33 4.77
N GLY A 267 -8.73 28.65 3.95
CA GLY A 267 -9.77 29.63 4.25
C GLY A 267 -9.68 30.95 3.48
N ALA A 268 -8.70 31.10 2.58
CA ALA A 268 -8.57 32.31 1.77
C ALA A 268 -9.57 32.35 0.60
N LYS A 269 -9.88 33.56 0.13
CA LYS A 269 -10.45 33.76 -1.21
C LYS A 269 -9.32 33.99 -2.19
N VAL A 270 -9.14 33.09 -3.16
CA VAL A 270 -8.00 33.12 -4.07
C VAL A 270 -8.44 33.41 -5.51
N TYR A 271 -7.92 34.48 -6.10
CA TYR A 271 -8.00 34.76 -7.53
C TYR A 271 -6.83 34.07 -8.23
N SER A 272 -7.12 33.04 -9.03
CA SER A 272 -6.14 32.31 -9.82
C SER A 272 -6.14 32.84 -11.25
N VAL A 273 -5.08 33.57 -11.61
CA VAL A 273 -4.93 34.28 -12.87
C VAL A 273 -4.12 33.46 -13.86
N ASP A 274 -4.68 33.30 -15.06
CA ASP A 274 -4.02 32.75 -16.24
C ASP A 274 -4.06 33.76 -17.38
N ILE A 275 -3.38 33.48 -18.49
CA ILE A 275 -3.31 34.40 -19.64
C ILE A 275 -4.68 34.67 -20.28
N ASN A 276 -5.59 33.70 -20.19
CA ASN A 276 -6.89 33.76 -20.89
C ASN A 276 -8.05 34.19 -19.97
N ASP A 277 -7.97 33.94 -18.67
CA ASP A 277 -9.09 34.08 -17.75
C ASP A 277 -8.64 34.13 -16.27
N ILE A 278 -9.61 34.42 -15.38
CA ILE A 278 -9.42 34.46 -13.93
C ILE A 278 -10.47 33.57 -13.27
N LEU A 279 -10.03 32.69 -12.39
CA LEU A 279 -10.90 31.80 -11.61
C LEU A 279 -10.83 32.15 -10.12
N ILE A 280 -11.94 31.99 -9.41
CA ILE A 280 -12.00 32.15 -7.95
C ILE A 280 -12.01 30.78 -7.30
N PHE A 281 -11.08 30.56 -6.37
CA PHE A 281 -11.02 29.43 -5.48
C PHE A 281 -11.39 29.90 -4.08
N ASP A 282 -12.51 29.42 -3.53
CA ASP A 282 -12.92 29.72 -2.15
C ASP A 282 -13.77 28.58 -1.56
N ARG A 283 -14.01 28.59 -0.24
CA ARG A 283 -14.88 27.64 0.46
C ARG A 283 -16.28 28.23 0.75
N GLY A 284 -16.70 29.25 0.00
CA GLY A 284 -17.88 30.05 0.28
C GLY A 284 -17.63 31.18 1.31
N PRO A 285 -18.57 32.13 1.45
CA PRO A 285 -18.39 33.35 2.26
C PRO A 285 -18.17 33.05 3.76
N ASN A 286 -18.76 31.96 4.28
CA ASN A 286 -18.59 31.54 5.68
C ASN A 286 -17.78 30.23 5.83
N LEU A 287 -17.00 29.82 4.82
CA LEU A 287 -16.24 28.54 4.81
C LEU A 287 -17.13 27.28 4.93
N GLU A 288 -18.34 27.35 4.40
CA GLU A 288 -19.39 26.33 4.48
C GLU A 288 -19.02 25.03 3.76
N LEU A 289 -18.16 25.11 2.73
CA LEU A 289 -17.72 23.94 1.97
C LEU A 289 -16.57 23.22 2.66
N THR A 290 -16.54 21.89 2.60
CA THR A 290 -15.44 21.05 3.14
C THR A 290 -14.16 21.12 2.30
N LYS A 291 -14.26 21.55 1.04
CA LYS A 291 -13.19 21.77 0.06
C LYS A 291 -13.49 23.05 -0.73
N TYR A 292 -12.46 23.72 -1.26
CA TYR A 292 -12.65 24.82 -2.21
C TYR A 292 -13.55 24.43 -3.41
N ALA A 293 -14.38 25.37 -3.85
CA ALA A 293 -15.04 25.36 -5.14
C ALA A 293 -14.30 26.29 -6.11
N VAL A 294 -14.49 26.07 -7.41
CA VAL A 294 -13.94 26.92 -8.47
C VAL A 294 -15.10 27.60 -9.17
N ARG A 295 -15.00 28.91 -9.39
CA ARG A 295 -15.99 29.70 -10.14
C ARG A 295 -15.30 30.63 -11.12
N ASP A 296 -15.96 30.90 -12.23
CA ASP A 296 -15.50 31.90 -13.19
C ASP A 296 -15.56 33.31 -12.59
N CYS A 297 -14.60 34.15 -12.97
CA CYS A 297 -14.56 35.54 -12.57
C CYS A 297 -14.63 36.45 -13.81
N ASN A 298 -15.64 37.31 -13.84
CA ASN A 298 -15.78 38.30 -14.92
C ASN A 298 -14.93 39.56 -14.69
N LYS A 299 -14.17 39.63 -13.60
CA LYS A 299 -13.31 40.78 -13.28
C LYS A 299 -11.96 40.64 -13.97
N LYS A 300 -11.37 41.77 -14.32
CA LYS A 300 -10.01 41.84 -14.88
C LYS A 300 -8.94 42.00 -13.79
N LEU A 301 -7.68 41.85 -14.19
CA LEU A 301 -6.53 41.96 -13.29
C LEU A 301 -6.51 43.32 -12.56
N GLU A 302 -6.88 44.39 -13.26
CA GLU A 302 -6.92 45.76 -12.74
C GLU A 302 -7.97 45.96 -11.65
N GLU A 303 -9.01 45.12 -11.63
CA GLU A 303 -10.08 45.16 -10.62
C GLU A 303 -9.80 44.28 -9.41
N ILE A 304 -8.92 43.28 -9.52
CA ILE A 304 -8.62 42.33 -8.44
C ILE A 304 -7.35 42.68 -7.64
N LEU A 305 -6.35 43.32 -8.28
CA LEU A 305 -5.13 43.73 -7.60
C LEU A 305 -5.37 44.76 -6.47
N PRO A 306 -6.27 45.76 -6.61
CA PRO A 306 -6.53 46.75 -5.57
C PRO A 306 -7.21 46.16 -4.32
N ILE A 307 -7.90 45.03 -4.46
CA ILE A 307 -8.63 44.38 -3.36
C ILE A 307 -7.85 43.21 -2.74
N SER A 308 -6.68 42.86 -3.28
CA SER A 308 -5.88 41.74 -2.82
C SER A 308 -4.98 42.14 -1.65
N ASP A 309 -5.05 41.39 -0.56
CA ASP A 309 -4.15 41.56 0.59
C ASP A 309 -2.77 40.94 0.32
N ILE A 310 -2.74 39.93 -0.55
CA ILE A 310 -1.54 39.16 -0.90
C ILE A 310 -1.51 38.94 -2.40
N VAL A 311 -0.36 39.18 -3.04
CA VAL A 311 -0.14 38.91 -4.45
C VAL A 311 1.07 38.01 -4.61
N ILE A 312 0.86 36.84 -5.22
CA ILE A 312 1.88 35.83 -5.47
C ILE A 312 2.01 35.65 -6.97
N THR A 313 3.17 35.94 -7.53
CA THR A 313 3.44 35.78 -8.97
C THR A 313 4.55 34.78 -9.21
N GLY A 314 4.43 34.04 -10.30
CA GLY A 314 5.53 33.22 -10.80
C GLY A 314 5.46 32.98 -12.29
N VAL A 315 5.25 34.03 -13.07
CA VAL A 315 5.24 33.98 -14.53
C VAL A 315 6.67 33.70 -15.02
N PRO A 316 6.90 32.57 -15.73
CA PRO A 316 8.24 32.15 -16.18
C PRO A 316 8.67 32.93 -17.43
N SER A 317 8.47 34.24 -17.44
CA SER A 317 8.82 35.13 -18.53
C SER A 317 9.55 36.36 -18.01
N PRO A 318 10.73 36.71 -18.55
CA PRO A 318 11.42 37.95 -18.21
C PRO A 318 10.68 39.18 -18.72
N ASN A 319 9.70 39.03 -19.61
CA ASN A 319 8.94 40.13 -20.21
C ASN A 319 7.71 40.53 -19.39
N TYR A 320 7.32 39.73 -18.40
CA TYR A 320 6.17 40.03 -17.55
C TYR A 320 6.59 40.93 -16.37
N ARG A 321 5.82 41.98 -16.10
CA ARG A 321 5.91 42.82 -14.91
C ARG A 321 4.55 42.96 -14.26
N LEU A 322 4.50 42.82 -12.94
CA LEU A 322 3.32 43.06 -12.13
C LEU A 322 3.05 44.57 -12.07
N PRO A 323 1.83 45.06 -12.40
CA PRO A 323 1.51 46.48 -12.32
C PRO A 323 1.38 46.93 -10.86
N ILE A 324 2.47 47.49 -10.32
CA ILE A 324 2.60 47.87 -8.90
C ILE A 324 1.61 48.98 -8.50
N ASP A 325 1.30 49.88 -9.44
CA ASP A 325 0.40 51.02 -9.22
C ASP A 325 -1.02 50.58 -8.83
N LEU A 326 -1.42 49.37 -9.22
CA LEU A 326 -2.74 48.80 -8.95
C LEU A 326 -2.81 48.02 -7.64
N LEU A 327 -1.69 47.77 -6.98
CA LEU A 327 -1.67 47.01 -5.73
C LEU A 327 -2.35 47.79 -4.59
N LYS A 328 -2.79 47.08 -3.55
CA LYS A 328 -3.26 47.70 -2.31
C LYS A 328 -2.07 48.20 -1.47
N ASP A 329 -2.23 49.32 -0.77
CA ASP A 329 -1.22 49.75 0.22
C ASP A 329 -1.12 48.74 1.37
N GLY A 330 0.11 48.38 1.74
CA GLY A 330 0.39 47.35 2.74
C GLY A 330 0.24 45.91 2.25
N VAL A 331 0.14 45.67 0.94
CA VAL A 331 0.07 44.32 0.33
C VAL A 331 1.29 43.47 0.70
N ILE A 332 1.13 42.15 0.74
CA ILE A 332 2.25 41.20 0.80
C ILE A 332 2.50 40.67 -0.62
N ALA A 333 3.70 40.93 -1.14
CA ALA A 333 4.10 40.56 -2.49
C ALA A 333 5.13 39.42 -2.46
N ILE A 334 4.86 38.31 -3.15
CA ILE A 334 5.76 37.15 -3.22
C ILE A 334 6.03 36.82 -4.69
N ASN A 335 7.30 36.69 -5.05
CA ASN A 335 7.73 36.17 -6.34
C ASN A 335 8.31 34.76 -6.18
N PHE A 336 7.77 33.80 -6.94
CA PHE A 336 8.33 32.45 -7.04
C PHE A 336 8.91 32.11 -8.41
N ALA A 337 8.85 33.02 -9.38
CA ALA A 337 9.55 32.85 -10.65
C ALA A 337 11.06 33.06 -10.48
N CYS A 338 11.84 32.43 -11.36
CA CYS A 338 13.24 32.80 -11.55
C CYS A 338 13.39 34.20 -12.18
N ALA A 339 12.39 34.63 -12.97
CA ALA A 339 12.33 35.97 -13.55
C ALA A 339 11.93 37.02 -12.49
N LYS A 340 12.46 38.23 -12.64
CA LYS A 340 12.10 39.39 -11.82
C LYS A 340 10.75 39.96 -12.27
N ASN A 341 9.66 39.31 -11.85
CA ASN A 341 8.30 39.73 -12.21
C ASN A 341 7.82 40.99 -11.46
N ILE A 342 8.47 41.34 -10.34
CA ILE A 342 8.10 42.48 -9.50
C ILE A 342 9.29 43.44 -9.42
N ASP A 343 9.07 44.70 -9.80
CA ASP A 343 10.09 45.75 -9.71
C ASP A 343 10.28 46.21 -8.25
N ASP A 344 11.47 46.72 -7.94
CA ASP A 344 11.85 47.08 -6.55
C ASP A 344 11.00 48.23 -5.96
N GLU A 345 10.35 49.01 -6.82
CA GLU A 345 9.41 50.08 -6.44
C GLU A 345 8.23 49.56 -5.61
N VAL A 346 7.92 48.26 -5.68
CA VAL A 346 6.92 47.62 -4.82
C VAL A 346 7.20 47.84 -3.33
N ARG A 347 8.46 48.05 -2.94
CA ARG A 347 8.89 48.30 -1.56
C ARG A 347 8.28 49.57 -0.96
N LYS A 348 7.89 50.54 -1.79
CA LYS A 348 7.20 51.76 -1.34
C LYS A 348 5.76 51.50 -0.92
N LYS A 349 5.19 50.36 -1.34
CA LYS A 349 3.75 50.06 -1.25
C LYS A 349 3.45 48.80 -0.46
N ALA A 350 4.24 47.75 -0.63
CA ALA A 350 4.09 46.48 0.04
C ALA A 350 4.59 46.55 1.49
N LYS A 351 3.82 45.95 2.40
CA LYS A 351 4.24 45.74 3.79
C LYS A 351 5.39 44.73 3.88
N ILE A 352 5.31 43.67 3.07
CA ILE A 352 6.32 42.62 2.97
C ILE A 352 6.52 42.28 1.50
N PHE A 353 7.78 42.24 1.06
CA PHE A 353 8.16 41.82 -0.28
C PHE A 353 9.17 40.68 -0.23
N VAL A 354 8.81 39.53 -0.80
CA VAL A 354 9.66 38.35 -0.91
C VAL A 354 10.09 38.20 -2.38
N PRO A 355 11.35 38.52 -2.72
CA PRO A 355 11.81 38.59 -4.11
C PRO A 355 11.99 37.21 -4.77
N ALA A 356 12.20 36.15 -3.98
CA ALA A 356 12.32 34.78 -4.45
C ALA A 356 12.07 33.77 -3.30
N ILE A 357 11.45 32.61 -3.60
CA ILE A 357 11.24 31.54 -2.60
C ILE A 357 12.09 30.27 -2.84
N GLY A 358 12.88 30.22 -3.90
CA GLY A 358 13.58 28.98 -4.33
C GLY A 358 14.50 28.36 -3.27
N LYS A 359 15.07 29.19 -2.38
CA LYS A 359 15.88 28.71 -1.24
C LYS A 359 15.03 27.96 -0.20
N VAL A 360 13.80 28.40 0.04
CA VAL A 360 12.83 27.74 0.93
C VAL A 360 12.29 26.49 0.25
N THR A 361 12.01 26.53 -1.06
CA THR A 361 11.65 25.34 -1.85
C THR A 361 12.68 24.22 -1.71
N THR A 362 13.96 24.57 -1.79
CA THR A 362 15.05 23.59 -1.62
C THR A 362 15.07 23.00 -0.20
N ALA A 363 14.76 23.78 0.82
CA ALA A 363 14.64 23.27 2.20
C ALA A 363 13.41 22.35 2.38
N MET A 364 12.29 22.66 1.73
CA MET A 364 11.09 21.81 1.74
C MET A 364 11.34 20.48 1.02
N LEU A 365 12.11 20.50 -0.07
CA LEU A 365 12.53 19.31 -0.79
C LEU A 365 13.39 18.39 0.11
N GLN A 366 14.37 18.96 0.83
CA GLN A 366 15.18 18.20 1.80
C GLN A 366 14.33 17.66 2.97
N ARG A 367 13.34 18.42 3.44
CA ARG A 367 12.38 17.96 4.45
C ARG A 367 11.55 16.77 3.96
N ASN A 368 11.03 16.84 2.73
CA ASN A 368 10.26 15.74 2.14
C ASN A 368 11.11 14.47 2.02
N LEU A 369 12.39 14.61 1.68
CA LEU A 369 13.37 13.52 1.63
C LEU A 369 13.60 12.86 3.01
N LEU A 370 13.77 13.65 4.08
CA LEU A 370 14.04 13.11 5.43
C LEU A 370 12.82 12.55 6.15
N GLN A 371 11.61 13.02 5.85
CA GLN A 371 10.36 12.42 6.36
C GLN A 371 10.17 10.95 5.92
N ARG A 372 11.10 10.40 5.12
CA ARG A 372 11.05 9.04 4.58
C ARG A 372 12.18 8.13 5.07
N CYS A 373 13.02 8.57 6.01
CA CYS A 373 13.95 7.67 6.72
C CYS A 373 13.18 6.87 7.79
N LYS A 374 13.08 5.54 7.60
CA LYS A 374 12.40 4.60 8.53
C LYS A 374 13.16 4.52 9.86
N ILE A 375 12.85 5.38 10.82
CA ILE A 375 13.29 5.20 12.21
C ILE A 375 12.26 4.29 12.89
N ALA A 376 12.71 3.15 13.43
CA ALA A 376 11.90 2.27 14.27
C ALA A 376 12.25 2.49 15.75
N VAL A 377 11.24 2.52 16.63
CA VAL A 377 11.45 2.50 18.09
C VAL A 377 11.44 1.07 18.56
N PHE A 378 12.46 0.70 19.34
CA PHE A 378 12.56 -0.62 19.99
C PHE A 378 12.17 -0.50 21.46
N ILE A 379 11.09 -1.16 21.86
CA ILE A 379 10.66 -1.26 23.26
C ILE A 379 11.19 -2.59 23.83
N PRO A 380 12.01 -2.56 24.89
CA PRO A 380 12.63 -3.76 25.45
C PRO A 380 11.62 -4.63 26.20
N GLN A 381 12.00 -5.88 26.45
CA GLN A 381 11.17 -6.85 27.14
C GLN A 381 10.87 -6.39 28.57
N ARG A 382 9.60 -6.45 28.99
CA ARG A 382 9.15 -6.04 30.34
C ARG A 382 8.08 -6.98 30.88
N ASN A 383 7.95 -6.97 32.20
CA ASN A 383 6.83 -7.61 32.90
C ASN A 383 5.68 -6.58 33.06
N TYR A 384 4.61 -6.74 32.29
CA TYR A 384 3.48 -5.81 32.31
C TYR A 384 2.47 -6.08 33.42
N GLY A 385 2.66 -7.16 34.22
CA GLY A 385 1.95 -7.33 35.48
C GLY A 385 2.29 -6.22 36.51
N LEU A 386 3.42 -5.53 36.34
CA LEU A 386 3.79 -4.38 37.16
C LEU A 386 3.21 -3.10 36.55
N GLN A 387 2.33 -2.41 37.29
CA GLN A 387 1.64 -1.19 36.84
C GLN A 387 2.61 -0.10 36.33
N LYS A 388 3.80 0.03 36.94
CA LYS A 388 4.85 0.97 36.49
C LYS A 388 5.27 0.74 35.03
N ASN A 389 5.35 -0.51 34.58
CA ASN A 389 5.77 -0.86 33.22
C ASN A 389 4.65 -0.58 32.20
N VAL A 390 3.38 -0.70 32.61
CA VAL A 390 2.22 -0.30 31.81
C VAL A 390 2.19 1.21 31.60
N ILE A 391 2.43 1.99 32.67
CA ILE A 391 2.52 3.46 32.59
C ILE A 391 3.66 3.86 31.65
N LEU A 392 4.82 3.22 31.77
CA LEU A 392 5.97 3.49 30.90
C LEU A 392 5.67 3.18 29.43
N LEU A 393 5.06 2.02 29.13
CA LEU A 393 4.63 1.67 27.78
C LEU A 393 3.70 2.74 27.18
N ARG A 394 2.71 3.22 27.95
CA ARG A 394 1.81 4.30 27.50
C ARG A 394 2.58 5.58 27.16
N LYS A 395 3.57 5.94 27.98
CA LYS A 395 4.43 7.11 27.75
C LYS A 395 5.26 6.94 26.48
N GLU A 396 5.90 5.78 26.30
CA GLU A 396 6.73 5.49 25.11
C GLU A 396 5.91 5.45 23.82
N LEU A 397 4.74 4.80 23.82
CA LEU A 397 3.85 4.80 22.66
C LEU A 397 3.39 6.23 22.31
N THR A 398 3.07 7.03 23.33
CA THR A 398 2.66 8.44 23.13
C THR A 398 3.82 9.30 22.64
N TYR A 399 5.04 9.06 23.14
CA TYR A 399 6.23 9.77 22.72
C TYR A 399 6.62 9.42 21.28
N ALA A 400 6.63 8.13 20.92
CA ALA A 400 6.89 7.67 19.56
C ALA A 400 5.92 8.34 18.56
N LEU A 401 4.64 8.44 18.90
CA LEU A 401 3.65 9.17 18.13
C LEU A 401 3.94 10.67 18.03
N HIS A 402 4.34 11.30 19.14
CA HIS A 402 4.65 12.73 19.20
C HIS A 402 5.81 13.10 18.27
N ILE A 403 6.86 12.27 18.23
CA ILE A 403 8.03 12.48 17.36
C ILE A 403 7.86 11.94 15.94
N GLY A 404 6.69 11.36 15.62
CA GLY A 404 6.36 10.90 14.27
C GLY A 404 7.01 9.57 13.87
N ILE A 405 7.25 8.66 14.82
CA ILE A 405 7.73 7.31 14.52
C ILE A 405 6.54 6.39 14.22
N PHE A 406 6.54 5.85 13.00
CA PHE A 406 5.41 5.10 12.44
C PHE A 406 5.56 3.58 12.57
N HIS A 407 6.74 3.07 12.94
CA HIS A 407 6.98 1.64 13.13
C HIS A 407 7.62 1.39 14.50
N ILE A 408 6.93 0.63 15.34
CA ILE A 408 7.36 0.32 16.71
C ILE A 408 7.54 -1.18 16.82
N VAL A 409 8.71 -1.61 17.28
CA VAL A 409 9.01 -3.02 17.56
C VAL A 409 9.04 -3.22 19.06
N ILE A 410 8.22 -4.14 19.58
CA ILE A 410 8.11 -4.43 21.01
C ILE A 410 8.60 -5.86 21.25
N GLU A 411 9.57 -6.05 22.14
CA GLU A 411 10.01 -7.38 22.56
C GLU A 411 8.87 -8.14 23.28
N CYS A 412 8.61 -9.38 22.85
CA CYS A 412 7.55 -10.20 23.44
C CYS A 412 7.81 -10.48 24.93
N PRO A 413 6.84 -10.22 25.83
CA PRO A 413 6.97 -10.56 27.24
C PRO A 413 7.17 -12.06 27.52
N GLN A 414 7.76 -12.39 28.68
CA GLN A 414 7.96 -13.79 29.07
C GLN A 414 6.66 -14.50 29.44
N SER A 415 5.77 -13.85 30.21
CA SER A 415 4.53 -14.47 30.71
C SER A 415 3.32 -14.14 29.83
N PHE A 416 2.40 -15.10 29.67
CA PHE A 416 1.13 -14.91 28.96
C PHE A 416 0.29 -13.78 29.56
N GLN A 417 0.25 -13.65 30.88
CA GLN A 417 -0.43 -12.52 31.56
C GLN A 417 0.13 -11.15 31.10
N SER A 418 1.46 -11.03 30.95
CA SER A 418 2.05 -9.78 30.46
C SER A 418 1.72 -9.53 28.98
N ILE A 419 1.61 -10.60 28.18
CA ILE A 419 1.19 -10.52 26.77
C ILE A 419 -0.24 -9.99 26.66
N GLU A 420 -1.16 -10.48 27.49
CA GLU A 420 -2.55 -10.02 27.54
C GLU A 420 -2.64 -8.53 27.88
N ILE A 421 -1.95 -8.11 28.96
CA ILE A 421 -1.92 -6.71 29.38
C ILE A 421 -1.33 -5.84 28.26
N LEU A 422 -0.22 -6.27 27.65
CA LEU A 422 0.37 -5.57 26.51
C LEU A 422 -0.62 -5.42 25.35
N ALA A 423 -1.31 -6.49 24.99
CA ALA A 423 -2.24 -6.51 23.86
C ALA A 423 -3.44 -5.57 24.09
N VAL A 424 -4.06 -5.64 25.26
CA VAL A 424 -5.17 -4.74 25.66
C VAL A 424 -4.70 -3.27 25.64
N GLU A 425 -3.50 -3.02 26.14
CA GLU A 425 -2.94 -1.67 26.20
C GLU A 425 -2.67 -1.09 24.81
N ILE A 426 -2.14 -1.91 23.90
CA ILE A 426 -1.95 -1.58 22.49
C ILE A 426 -3.29 -1.35 21.81
N GLU A 427 -4.25 -2.27 21.95
CA GLU A 427 -5.56 -2.16 21.31
C GLU A 427 -6.29 -0.88 21.73
N ARG A 428 -6.29 -0.59 23.04
CA ARG A 428 -6.85 0.65 23.61
C ARG A 428 -6.16 1.89 23.03
N LYS A 429 -4.84 1.86 22.87
CA LYS A 429 -4.08 2.98 22.29
C LYS A 429 -4.38 3.14 20.80
N LEU A 430 -4.46 2.04 20.05
CA LEU A 430 -4.80 2.04 18.62
C LEU A 430 -6.25 2.48 18.36
N LYS A 431 -7.19 2.24 19.28
CA LYS A 431 -8.57 2.77 19.20
C LYS A 431 -8.66 4.27 19.48
N GLN A 432 -7.80 4.79 20.37
CA GLN A 432 -7.74 6.23 20.70
C GLN A 432 -7.09 7.07 19.60
N ILE A 433 -6.24 6.45 18.80
CA ILE A 433 -5.59 7.08 17.66
C ILE A 433 -6.49 6.84 16.45
N GLU A 434 -6.96 7.88 15.77
CA GLU A 434 -7.69 7.70 14.51
C GLU A 434 -6.85 6.81 13.56
N MET A 435 -7.46 5.69 13.15
CA MET A 435 -6.79 4.47 12.69
C MET A 435 -5.76 4.66 11.57
N ASN A 436 -4.86 3.67 11.55
CA ASN A 436 -3.83 3.31 10.57
C ASN A 436 -2.43 3.90 10.80
N ARG A 437 -2.24 4.91 11.64
CA ARG A 437 -1.00 5.68 11.76
C ARG A 437 0.30 4.90 12.02
N VAL A 438 0.25 4.00 12.99
CA VAL A 438 1.40 3.30 13.55
C VAL A 438 1.28 1.82 13.26
N SER A 439 2.34 1.23 12.73
CA SER A 439 2.52 -0.21 12.69
C SER A 439 3.29 -0.66 13.93
N ILE A 440 2.78 -1.69 14.60
CA ILE A 440 3.41 -2.30 15.76
C ILE A 440 3.78 -3.74 15.41
N SER A 441 5.04 -4.08 15.56
CA SER A 441 5.52 -5.46 15.40
C SER A 441 5.88 -6.05 16.75
N LEU A 442 5.31 -7.21 17.08
CA LEU A 442 5.77 -7.97 18.24
C LEU A 442 7.00 -8.78 17.84
N LYS A 443 8.10 -8.60 18.57
CA LYS A 443 9.33 -9.31 18.32
C LYS A 443 9.37 -10.65 19.04
N ILE A 444 9.53 -11.73 18.29
CA ILE A 444 9.54 -13.12 18.77
C ILE A 444 10.64 -13.90 18.04
N SER A 445 11.32 -14.80 18.74
CA SER A 445 12.26 -15.73 18.13
C SER A 445 11.52 -16.85 17.38
N ILE A 446 11.96 -17.18 16.17
CA ILE A 446 11.37 -18.26 15.35
C ILE A 446 11.38 -19.61 16.06
N PHE A 447 12.40 -19.80 16.90
CA PHE A 447 12.71 -21.04 17.58
C PHE A 447 13.57 -20.73 18.82
N ASP A 448 13.39 -21.47 19.92
CA ASP A 448 14.20 -21.35 21.13
C ASP A 448 14.90 -22.69 21.40
N SER A 449 16.21 -22.73 21.16
CA SER A 449 17.03 -23.94 21.24
C SER A 449 17.24 -24.45 22.68
N SER A 450 16.99 -23.62 23.70
CA SER A 450 17.08 -24.04 25.10
C SER A 450 16.06 -25.12 25.47
N ASN A 451 14.99 -25.27 24.67
CA ASN A 451 13.92 -26.25 24.86
C ASN A 451 14.21 -27.64 24.27
N ILE A 452 15.27 -27.81 23.46
CA ILE A 452 15.66 -29.12 22.91
C ILE A 452 16.43 -29.94 23.96
N SER A 453 17.29 -29.30 24.77
CA SER A 453 18.05 -29.99 25.83
C SER A 453 17.19 -30.67 26.89
N SER A 454 15.91 -30.31 26.97
CA SER A 454 14.88 -30.92 27.83
C SER A 454 14.27 -32.21 27.26
N GLU A 455 14.41 -32.52 25.96
CA GLU A 455 13.94 -33.81 25.42
C GLU A 455 14.90 -34.97 25.71
N HIS A 456 16.21 -34.72 25.79
CA HIS A 456 17.20 -35.76 26.12
C HIS A 456 17.28 -36.10 27.61
N ARG A 457 16.65 -35.29 28.48
CA ARG A 457 16.55 -35.55 29.91
C ARG A 457 15.09 -35.87 30.22
N ALA A 458 14.77 -37.17 30.24
CA ALA A 458 13.45 -37.68 30.55
C ALA A 458 12.87 -37.08 31.84
N ASN A 459 11.98 -36.10 31.70
CA ASN A 459 10.77 -35.89 32.49
C ASN A 459 9.89 -34.81 31.83
N SER A 460 8.71 -35.25 31.40
CA SER A 460 7.63 -34.53 30.75
C SER A 460 7.09 -33.34 31.56
N ASN A 461 7.11 -32.10 31.02
CA ASN A 461 5.97 -31.15 30.97
C ASN A 461 6.28 -29.65 30.73
N GLU A 462 7.51 -29.14 30.68
CA GLU A 462 7.65 -27.70 30.96
C GLU A 462 7.56 -26.71 29.76
N ILE A 463 7.99 -27.00 28.52
CA ILE A 463 7.92 -26.00 27.42
C ILE A 463 7.64 -26.64 26.04
N SER A 464 6.56 -26.20 25.38
CA SER A 464 6.13 -26.62 24.03
C SER A 464 7.15 -26.21 22.95
N VAL A 465 7.42 -27.07 21.96
CA VAL A 465 8.20 -26.71 20.76
C VAL A 465 7.56 -25.54 20.00
N ASP A 466 6.24 -25.38 20.13
CA ASP A 466 5.48 -24.30 19.54
C ASP A 466 5.33 -23.08 20.46
N HIS A 467 6.01 -23.04 21.61
CA HIS A 467 5.84 -21.99 22.64
C HIS A 467 6.01 -20.56 22.10
N SER A 468 7.00 -20.30 21.23
CA SER A 468 7.17 -18.99 20.59
C SER A 468 5.98 -18.61 19.72
N TRP A 469 5.45 -19.56 18.95
CA TRP A 469 4.25 -19.33 18.14
C TRP A 469 3.00 -19.23 19.02
N GLU A 470 2.90 -19.97 20.12
CA GLU A 470 1.80 -19.85 21.08
C GLU A 470 1.75 -18.47 21.72
N LYS A 471 2.91 -17.88 22.06
CA LYS A 471 3.00 -16.49 22.52
C LYS A 471 2.46 -15.51 21.47
N TRP A 472 2.84 -15.70 20.20
CA TRP A 472 2.30 -14.91 19.09
C TRP A 472 0.79 -15.11 18.93
N ASN A 473 0.32 -16.36 18.91
CA ASN A 473 -1.08 -16.71 18.76
C ASN A 473 -1.92 -16.10 19.89
N HIS A 474 -1.43 -16.19 21.13
CA HIS A 474 -2.06 -15.59 22.30
C HIS A 474 -2.14 -14.07 22.18
N PHE A 475 -1.05 -13.41 21.80
CA PHE A 475 -1.04 -11.96 21.57
C PHE A 475 -2.05 -11.54 20.50
N ARG A 476 -1.97 -12.17 19.32
CA ARG A 476 -2.82 -11.78 18.19
C ARG A 476 -4.30 -11.98 18.48
N ARG A 477 -4.69 -12.93 19.35
CA ARG A 477 -6.09 -13.17 19.77
C ARG A 477 -6.77 -11.94 20.37
N PHE A 478 -6.03 -11.07 21.05
CA PHE A 478 -6.58 -9.84 21.62
C PHE A 478 -6.58 -8.66 20.63
N VAL A 479 -5.84 -8.77 19.52
CA VAL A 479 -5.67 -7.69 18.53
C VAL A 479 -6.08 -8.10 17.11
N GLN A 480 -6.83 -9.21 16.96
CA GLN A 480 -7.04 -9.95 15.70
C GLN A 480 -7.56 -9.10 14.54
N THR A 481 -8.33 -8.06 14.83
CA THR A 481 -8.98 -7.25 13.80
C THR A 481 -8.11 -6.10 13.31
N ASN A 482 -6.92 -5.88 13.86
CA ASN A 482 -6.11 -4.72 13.53
C ASN A 482 -5.03 -5.03 12.47
N PRO A 483 -5.13 -4.48 11.25
CA PRO A 483 -4.19 -4.77 10.16
C PRO A 483 -2.80 -4.15 10.35
N THR A 484 -2.62 -3.27 11.35
CA THR A 484 -1.33 -2.60 11.61
C THR A 484 -0.39 -3.42 12.50
N ILE A 485 -0.91 -4.48 13.11
CA ILE A 485 -0.16 -5.42 13.93
C ILE A 485 0.54 -6.42 13.03
N SER A 486 1.83 -6.64 13.29
CA SER A 486 2.68 -7.54 12.52
C SER A 486 3.67 -8.28 13.41
N LEU A 487 4.45 -9.17 12.80
CA LEU A 487 5.50 -9.94 13.47
C LEU A 487 6.88 -9.41 13.11
N ALA A 488 7.75 -9.31 14.11
CA ALA A 488 9.18 -9.11 13.97
C ALA A 488 9.90 -10.41 14.37
N LEU A 489 10.30 -11.22 13.39
CA LEU A 489 10.80 -12.57 13.64
C LEU A 489 12.32 -12.56 13.81
N GLU A 490 12.83 -12.99 14.97
CA GLU A 490 14.26 -13.17 15.20
C GLU A 490 14.67 -14.60 14.82
N LEU A 491 15.61 -14.72 13.88
CA LEU A 491 16.15 -16.01 13.49
C LEU A 491 17.20 -16.48 14.47
N THR A 492 17.17 -17.76 14.77
CA THR A 492 18.24 -18.48 15.45
C THR A 492 19.08 -19.24 14.42
N GLY A 493 20.25 -19.74 14.81
CA GLY A 493 21.13 -20.48 13.89
C GLY A 493 20.51 -21.77 13.35
N GLU A 494 19.44 -22.25 13.98
CA GLU A 494 18.68 -23.45 13.62
C GLU A 494 17.23 -23.07 13.27
N LEU A 495 16.65 -23.72 12.28
CA LEU A 495 15.26 -23.51 11.87
C LEU A 495 14.41 -24.74 12.23
N PRO A 496 13.11 -24.57 12.51
CA PRO A 496 12.21 -25.68 12.80
C PRO A 496 11.90 -26.52 11.55
N CYS A 497 11.11 -27.60 11.70
CA CYS A 497 10.69 -28.41 10.57
C CYS A 497 9.87 -27.63 9.52
N GLN A 498 9.83 -28.15 8.29
CA GLN A 498 9.20 -27.48 7.14
C GLN A 498 7.74 -27.05 7.39
N GLU A 499 6.92 -27.87 8.06
CA GLU A 499 5.52 -27.50 8.36
C GLU A 499 5.43 -26.27 9.30
N ARG A 500 6.33 -26.16 10.29
CA ARG A 500 6.38 -25.00 11.19
C ARG A 500 6.92 -23.76 10.49
N ILE A 501 7.87 -23.93 9.56
CA ILE A 501 8.35 -22.83 8.69
C ILE A 501 7.18 -22.30 7.86
N LYS A 502 6.44 -23.17 7.16
CA LYS A 502 5.26 -22.78 6.37
C LYS A 502 4.22 -22.07 7.21
N ARG A 503 3.97 -22.54 8.45
CA ARG A 503 3.07 -21.85 9.39
C ARG A 503 3.53 -20.43 9.73
N TRP A 504 4.83 -20.21 9.98
CA TRP A 504 5.38 -18.87 10.20
C TRP A 504 5.28 -17.99 8.94
N LEU A 505 5.50 -18.56 7.74
CA LEU A 505 5.34 -17.84 6.47
C LEU A 505 3.89 -17.41 6.20
N GLY A 506 2.91 -18.04 6.84
CA GLY A 506 1.49 -17.63 6.87
C GLY A 506 1.15 -16.52 7.88
N GLU A 507 2.11 -16.05 8.67
CA GLU A 507 1.95 -14.93 9.62
C GLU A 507 2.38 -13.60 8.99
N PRO A 508 1.89 -12.44 9.45
CA PRO A 508 2.22 -11.13 8.88
C PRO A 508 3.62 -10.64 9.30
N ILE A 509 4.68 -11.25 8.77
CA ILE A 509 6.08 -10.88 9.05
C ILE A 509 6.43 -9.57 8.33
N MET A 510 6.83 -8.56 9.09
CA MET A 510 7.30 -7.27 8.56
C MET A 510 8.80 -7.05 8.75
N VAL A 511 9.37 -7.63 9.82
CA VAL A 511 10.80 -7.51 10.13
C VAL A 511 11.39 -8.87 10.40
N ILE A 512 12.60 -9.12 9.90
CA ILE A 512 13.42 -10.26 10.29
C ILE A 512 14.71 -9.76 10.95
N PHE A 513 14.92 -10.19 12.20
CA PHE A 513 16.17 -9.96 12.91
C PHE A 513 17.17 -11.07 12.63
N LEU A 514 18.39 -10.67 12.26
CA LEU A 514 19.51 -11.53 11.95
C LEU A 514 20.64 -11.26 12.95
N PRO A 515 20.77 -12.07 14.01
CA PRO A 515 21.90 -11.97 14.91
C PRO A 515 23.23 -12.17 14.15
N THR A 516 24.23 -11.37 14.46
CA THR A 516 25.59 -11.50 13.89
C THR A 516 26.19 -12.89 14.11
N THR A 517 25.74 -13.61 15.15
CA THR A 517 26.13 -14.97 15.51
C THR A 517 25.60 -16.06 14.58
N ILE A 518 24.58 -15.79 13.75
CA ILE A 518 24.05 -16.80 12.80
C ILE A 518 24.79 -16.81 11.45
N PHE A 519 25.68 -15.84 11.22
CA PHE A 519 26.50 -15.77 10.01
C PHE A 519 27.74 -16.63 10.17
N LEU A 520 27.96 -17.49 9.20
CA LEU A 520 29.17 -18.30 9.02
C LEU A 520 30.22 -17.48 8.27
N THR A 521 31.49 -17.84 8.44
CA THR A 521 32.60 -17.21 7.69
C THR A 521 32.93 -18.07 6.48
N ASN A 522 32.92 -17.48 5.28
CA ASN A 522 33.37 -18.17 4.07
C ASN A 522 34.90 -18.19 3.95
N ALA A 523 35.43 -18.89 2.93
CA ALA A 523 36.88 -18.99 2.69
C ALA A 523 37.59 -17.62 2.50
N SER A 524 36.86 -16.59 2.08
CA SER A 524 37.37 -15.22 1.90
C SER A 524 37.20 -14.34 3.15
N GLY A 525 36.75 -14.90 4.28
CA GLY A 525 36.55 -14.15 5.52
C GLY A 525 35.24 -13.34 5.61
N ASN A 526 34.32 -13.49 4.64
CA ASN A 526 33.06 -12.74 4.58
C ASN A 526 31.90 -13.51 5.24
N PRO A 527 30.93 -12.79 5.84
CA PRO A 527 29.76 -13.40 6.47
C PRO A 527 28.81 -13.97 5.41
N VAL A 528 28.39 -15.22 5.59
CA VAL A 528 27.41 -15.93 4.76
C VAL A 528 26.41 -16.69 5.65
N LEU A 529 25.21 -16.94 5.14
CA LEU A 529 24.17 -17.71 5.87
C LEU A 529 24.12 -19.15 5.37
N SER A 530 23.64 -20.07 6.21
CA SER A 530 23.39 -21.45 5.80
C SER A 530 22.32 -21.52 4.71
N LYS A 531 22.34 -22.58 3.88
CA LYS A 531 21.39 -22.71 2.76
C LYS A 531 19.93 -22.74 3.22
N ASN A 532 19.66 -23.34 4.38
CA ASN A 532 18.33 -23.38 4.98
C ASN A 532 17.82 -21.98 5.33
N ILE A 533 18.67 -21.13 5.92
CA ILE A 533 18.31 -19.74 6.22
C ILE A 533 18.16 -18.94 4.94
N GLN A 534 19.05 -19.12 3.95
CA GLN A 534 18.90 -18.46 2.65
C GLN A 534 17.54 -18.77 2.02
N ASN A 535 17.14 -20.04 1.97
CA ASN A 535 15.85 -20.46 1.43
C ASN A 535 14.69 -19.83 2.22
N PHE A 536 14.75 -19.87 3.56
CA PHE A 536 13.74 -19.22 4.40
C PHE A 536 13.60 -17.72 4.13
N LEU A 537 14.72 -16.99 4.00
CA LEU A 537 14.69 -15.55 3.71
C LEU A 537 14.12 -15.28 2.31
N GLN A 538 14.39 -16.15 1.34
CA GLN A 538 13.83 -16.07 -0.01
C GLN A 538 12.32 -16.31 0.02
N ASP A 539 11.86 -17.37 0.71
CA ASP A 539 10.44 -17.66 0.89
C ASP A 539 9.74 -16.51 1.62
N ALA A 540 10.30 -16.00 2.72
CA ALA A 540 9.73 -14.87 3.44
C ALA A 540 9.66 -13.60 2.57
N ALA A 541 10.72 -13.30 1.81
CA ALA A 541 10.72 -12.16 0.89
C ALA A 541 9.69 -12.33 -0.25
N PHE A 542 9.48 -13.57 -0.70
CA PHE A 542 8.44 -13.92 -1.66
C PHE A 542 7.06 -13.73 -1.03
N HIS A 543 6.76 -14.36 0.10
CA HIS A 543 5.44 -14.33 0.76
C HIS A 543 5.00 -12.90 1.17
N MET A 544 5.95 -12.01 1.49
CA MET A 544 5.65 -10.63 1.94
C MET A 544 5.65 -9.57 0.81
N ALA A 545 5.78 -9.98 -0.46
CA ALA A 545 5.71 -9.10 -1.64
C ALA A 545 6.53 -7.78 -1.50
N LYS A 546 7.79 -7.89 -1.07
CA LYS A 546 8.74 -6.75 -0.88
C LYS A 546 8.45 -5.81 0.29
N ASN A 547 7.53 -6.12 1.20
CA ASN A 547 7.29 -5.35 2.44
C ASN A 547 8.14 -5.80 3.66
N LEU A 548 9.27 -6.46 3.42
CA LEU A 548 10.09 -7.08 4.46
C LEU A 548 11.34 -6.24 4.76
N SER A 549 11.61 -5.98 6.04
CA SER A 549 12.84 -5.30 6.48
C SER A 549 13.75 -6.28 7.22
N PHE A 550 15.07 -6.17 7.01
CA PHE A 550 16.07 -6.98 7.72
C PHE A 550 16.81 -6.10 8.74
N VAL A 551 16.98 -6.60 9.96
CA VAL A 551 17.73 -5.91 11.03
C VAL A 551 18.88 -6.80 11.49
N ILE A 552 20.11 -6.33 11.32
CA ILE A 552 21.30 -7.04 11.82
C ILE A 552 21.53 -6.63 13.28
N LYS A 553 21.69 -7.61 14.17
CA LYS A 553 21.80 -7.39 15.63
C LYS A 553 23.06 -8.02 16.21
N GLY A 554 23.71 -7.34 17.15
CA GLY A 554 24.82 -7.89 17.95
C GLY A 554 26.19 -7.30 17.60
N LYS A 555 27.23 -7.87 18.19
CA LYS A 555 28.61 -7.41 18.02
C LYS A 555 29.10 -7.71 16.61
N ASN A 556 29.94 -6.85 16.05
CA ASN A 556 30.57 -7.10 14.77
C ASN A 556 31.59 -8.25 14.89
N LEU A 557 31.34 -9.37 14.21
CA LEU A 557 32.21 -10.55 14.21
C LEU A 557 33.05 -10.68 12.92
N HIS A 558 32.80 -9.86 11.89
CA HIS A 558 33.41 -10.00 10.56
C HIS A 558 34.03 -8.68 10.06
N ASN A 559 34.83 -8.04 10.90
CA ASN A 559 35.59 -6.78 10.68
C ASN A 559 34.73 -5.54 10.41
N GLN A 560 33.82 -5.56 9.44
CA GLN A 560 32.96 -4.44 9.08
C GLN A 560 31.49 -4.83 9.05
N LEU A 561 30.63 -4.01 9.68
CA LEU A 561 29.18 -4.19 9.65
C LEU A 561 28.59 -4.20 8.23
N ARG A 562 29.24 -3.49 7.29
CA ARG A 562 28.81 -3.40 5.90
C ARG A 562 28.80 -4.75 5.19
N ASN A 563 29.72 -5.66 5.54
CA ASN A 563 29.83 -6.97 4.90
C ASN A 563 28.53 -7.80 5.03
N TYR A 564 27.88 -7.69 6.20
CA TYR A 564 26.58 -8.34 6.43
C TYR A 564 25.48 -7.74 5.54
N VAL A 565 25.45 -6.41 5.42
CA VAL A 565 24.45 -5.69 4.60
C VAL A 565 24.63 -6.04 3.13
N ASP A 566 25.87 -6.01 2.63
CA ASP A 566 26.20 -6.33 1.24
C ASP A 566 25.80 -7.79 0.91
N TYR A 567 26.01 -8.73 1.83
CA TYR A 567 25.58 -10.12 1.66
C TYR A 567 24.04 -10.27 1.61
N ILE A 568 23.29 -9.58 2.47
CA ILE A 568 21.81 -9.61 2.42
C ILE A 568 21.30 -8.97 1.11
N ASN A 569 21.92 -7.89 0.64
CA ASN A 569 21.57 -7.29 -0.65
C ASN A 569 21.89 -8.23 -1.82
N HIS A 570 23.00 -8.97 -1.75
CA HIS A 570 23.31 -10.02 -2.71
C HIS A 570 22.22 -11.12 -2.76
N LEU A 571 21.75 -11.59 -1.60
CA LEU A 571 20.66 -12.57 -1.54
C LEU A 571 19.34 -12.02 -2.11
N LYS A 572 19.05 -10.73 -1.92
CA LYS A 572 17.87 -10.08 -2.50
C LYS A 572 17.93 -9.99 -4.04
N ASN A 573 19.12 -9.74 -4.59
CA ASN A 573 19.32 -9.52 -6.02
C ASN A 573 19.36 -10.83 -6.84
N ASN A 574 19.82 -11.94 -6.25
CA ASN A 574 19.87 -13.25 -6.88
C ASN A 574 18.48 -13.93 -7.02
N ARG A 575 17.40 -13.16 -7.21
CA ARG A 575 16.10 -13.75 -7.54
C ARG A 575 16.23 -14.51 -8.86
N PHE A 576 15.80 -15.78 -8.89
CA PHE A 576 15.42 -16.41 -10.15
C PHE A 576 14.36 -15.50 -10.80
N ALA A 577 14.54 -15.20 -12.09
CA ALA A 577 13.70 -14.30 -12.85
C ALA A 577 12.21 -14.50 -12.51
N GLU A 578 11.55 -13.43 -12.04
CA GLU A 578 10.10 -13.46 -11.81
C GLU A 578 9.43 -13.77 -13.17
N GLY A 579 8.77 -14.92 -13.29
CA GLY A 579 8.03 -15.29 -14.50
C GLY A 579 6.86 -14.35 -14.75
N LYS A 580 6.28 -14.39 -15.96
CA LYS A 580 5.16 -13.51 -16.38
C LYS A 580 3.98 -13.49 -15.38
N ILE A 581 3.67 -14.61 -14.73
CA ILE A 581 2.63 -14.71 -13.69
C ILE A 581 2.93 -13.77 -12.51
N SER A 582 4.18 -13.73 -12.05
CA SER A 582 4.56 -12.94 -10.88
C SER A 582 4.53 -11.44 -11.17
N GLU A 583 4.65 -11.05 -12.44
CA GLU A 583 4.46 -9.67 -12.89
C GLU A 583 2.97 -9.31 -12.96
N TYR A 584 2.14 -10.19 -13.56
CA TYR A 584 0.68 -10.00 -13.63
C TYR A 584 0.02 -9.94 -12.24
N CYS A 585 0.42 -10.83 -11.33
CA CYS A 585 -0.16 -10.92 -9.98
C CYS A 585 0.33 -9.81 -9.04
N ARG A 586 1.28 -8.97 -9.48
CA ARG A 586 1.86 -7.90 -8.67
C ARG A 586 0.79 -6.85 -8.34
N GLY A 587 0.54 -6.65 -7.05
CA GLY A 587 -0.51 -5.77 -6.54
C GLY A 587 -1.79 -6.49 -6.11
N TYR A 588 -2.00 -7.73 -6.55
CA TYR A 588 -3.18 -8.53 -6.19
C TYR A 588 -2.96 -9.41 -4.94
N GLU A 589 -1.75 -9.40 -4.36
CA GLU A 589 -1.39 -10.29 -3.27
C GLU A 589 -2.24 -10.07 -2.01
N ASP A 590 -2.90 -11.15 -1.59
CA ASP A 590 -3.84 -11.20 -0.46
C ASP A 590 -4.99 -10.18 -0.57
N LEU A 591 -5.22 -9.60 -1.76
CA LEU A 591 -6.29 -8.63 -2.00
C LEU A 591 -7.63 -9.36 -2.12
N LEU A 592 -8.54 -9.05 -1.20
CA LEU A 592 -9.88 -9.63 -1.18
C LEU A 592 -10.76 -8.91 -2.21
N GLN A 593 -11.27 -9.67 -3.17
CA GLN A 593 -12.16 -9.20 -4.24
C GLN A 593 -13.49 -9.94 -4.16
N ILE A 594 -14.60 -9.29 -4.49
CA ILE A 594 -15.90 -9.95 -4.58
C ILE A 594 -15.90 -10.81 -5.86
N PRO A 595 -16.33 -12.08 -5.81
CA PRO A 595 -16.44 -12.91 -7.00
C PRO A 595 -17.37 -12.26 -8.03
N LEU A 596 -17.00 -12.35 -9.31
CA LEU A 596 -17.82 -11.83 -10.41
C LEU A 596 -19.16 -12.58 -10.48
N GLN A 597 -20.18 -11.92 -11.02
CA GLN A 597 -21.49 -12.53 -11.31
C GLN A 597 -21.90 -12.25 -12.77
N PRO A 598 -21.25 -12.87 -13.78
CA PRO A 598 -21.46 -12.52 -15.19
C PRO A 598 -22.87 -12.78 -15.71
N LEU A 599 -23.63 -13.69 -15.07
CA LEU A 599 -25.04 -13.91 -15.43
C LEU A 599 -25.90 -12.69 -15.09
N LYS A 600 -25.74 -12.17 -13.87
CA LYS A 600 -26.48 -11.02 -13.36
C LYS A 600 -25.97 -9.70 -13.96
N ASP A 601 -24.67 -9.47 -13.86
CA ASP A 601 -24.04 -8.21 -14.23
C ASP A 601 -23.47 -8.28 -15.65
N ASN A 602 -23.46 -7.15 -16.37
CA ASN A 602 -22.74 -7.06 -17.65
C ASN A 602 -21.30 -6.66 -17.37
N LEU A 603 -20.36 -7.52 -17.76
CA LEU A 603 -18.93 -7.26 -17.54
C LEU A 603 -18.42 -6.11 -18.42
N ASP A 604 -17.51 -5.32 -17.86
CA ASP A 604 -16.80 -4.26 -18.57
C ASP A 604 -15.77 -4.83 -19.57
N SER A 605 -15.45 -4.05 -20.59
CA SER A 605 -14.48 -4.44 -21.65
C SER A 605 -13.10 -4.78 -21.10
N SER A 606 -12.64 -4.10 -20.05
CA SER A 606 -11.34 -4.35 -19.40
C SER A 606 -11.30 -5.70 -18.68
N VAL A 607 -12.44 -6.20 -18.20
CA VAL A 607 -12.54 -7.52 -17.55
C VAL A 607 -12.36 -8.63 -18.59
N TYR A 608 -13.05 -8.51 -19.75
CA TYR A 608 -12.83 -9.42 -20.88
C TYR A 608 -11.39 -9.39 -21.38
N GLU A 609 -10.79 -8.20 -21.49
CA GLU A 609 -9.39 -8.06 -21.89
C GLU A 609 -8.45 -8.81 -20.94
N ALA A 610 -8.65 -8.69 -19.62
CA ALA A 610 -7.88 -9.44 -18.64
C ALA A 610 -8.01 -10.96 -18.86
N PHE A 611 -9.23 -11.46 -19.09
CA PHE A 611 -9.47 -12.88 -19.37
C PHE A 611 -8.76 -13.37 -20.63
N GLU A 612 -8.73 -12.53 -21.68
CA GLU A 612 -8.17 -12.84 -23.00
C GLU A 612 -6.63 -12.92 -22.98
N THR A 613 -5.97 -12.32 -21.98
CA THR A 613 -4.51 -12.42 -21.85
C THR A 613 -4.03 -13.82 -21.49
N ASP A 614 -4.88 -14.67 -20.89
CA ASP A 614 -4.51 -16.03 -20.48
C ASP A 614 -4.48 -16.98 -21.67
N VAL A 615 -3.30 -17.12 -22.26
CA VAL A 615 -3.07 -17.96 -23.44
C VAL A 615 -3.29 -19.44 -23.13
N ILE A 616 -2.93 -19.91 -21.93
CA ILE A 616 -2.98 -21.33 -21.55
C ILE A 616 -4.44 -21.81 -21.52
N LYS A 617 -5.34 -21.01 -20.93
CA LYS A 617 -6.77 -21.30 -20.91
C LYS A 617 -7.30 -21.59 -22.32
N TYR A 618 -7.11 -20.67 -23.26
CA TYR A 618 -7.66 -20.81 -24.60
C TYR A 618 -6.95 -21.87 -25.46
N GLN A 619 -5.68 -22.18 -25.17
CA GLN A 619 -4.99 -23.32 -25.80
C GLN A 619 -5.60 -24.66 -25.38
N GLN A 620 -5.94 -24.82 -24.09
CA GLN A 620 -6.60 -26.03 -23.59
C GLN A 620 -8.01 -26.17 -24.19
N TYR A 621 -8.77 -25.07 -24.30
CA TYR A 621 -10.05 -25.08 -25.01
C TYR A 621 -9.91 -25.45 -26.49
N GLU A 622 -8.96 -24.86 -27.21
CA GLU A 622 -8.71 -25.19 -28.63
C GLU A 622 -8.40 -26.69 -28.81
N GLN A 623 -7.55 -27.25 -27.96
CA GLN A 623 -7.21 -28.68 -28.00
C GLN A 623 -8.42 -29.56 -27.65
N ALA A 624 -9.23 -29.17 -26.66
CA ALA A 624 -10.43 -29.92 -26.29
C ALA A 624 -11.47 -29.93 -27.42
N ILE A 625 -11.71 -28.77 -28.04
CA ILE A 625 -12.60 -28.65 -29.19
C ILE A 625 -12.08 -29.49 -30.36
N TYR A 626 -10.77 -29.44 -30.65
CA TYR A 626 -10.16 -30.25 -31.71
C TYR A 626 -10.38 -31.75 -31.50
N GLU A 627 -10.18 -32.27 -30.29
CA GLU A 627 -10.42 -33.68 -29.99
C GLU A 627 -11.90 -34.06 -30.08
N ALA A 628 -12.82 -33.20 -29.64
CA ALA A 628 -14.26 -33.43 -29.78
C ALA A 628 -14.71 -33.43 -31.24
N LEU A 629 -14.19 -32.51 -32.07
CA LEU A 629 -14.52 -32.46 -33.51
C LEU A 629 -14.06 -33.69 -34.28
N ASN A 630 -12.93 -34.30 -33.89
CA ASN A 630 -12.44 -35.53 -34.53
C ASN A 630 -13.27 -36.78 -34.17
N GLU A 631 -13.96 -36.76 -33.03
CA GLU A 631 -14.86 -37.84 -32.63
C GLU A 631 -16.20 -37.79 -33.37
N LEU A 632 -16.60 -36.60 -33.85
CA LEU A 632 -17.84 -36.41 -34.58
C LEU A 632 -17.70 -36.85 -36.04
N GLU A 633 -18.51 -37.84 -36.45
CA GLU A 633 -18.49 -38.42 -37.80
C GLU A 633 -19.14 -37.53 -38.88
N LYS A 634 -19.84 -36.45 -38.50
CA LYS A 634 -20.52 -35.56 -39.44
C LYS A 634 -19.55 -34.71 -40.28
N GLU A 635 -19.92 -34.43 -41.53
CA GLU A 635 -19.18 -33.52 -42.42
C GLU A 635 -19.39 -32.04 -42.05
N GLN A 636 -20.63 -31.66 -41.73
CA GLN A 636 -20.99 -30.34 -41.20
C GLN A 636 -21.43 -30.50 -39.74
N ILE A 637 -20.74 -29.81 -38.83
CA ILE A 637 -20.93 -29.92 -37.38
C ILE A 637 -21.50 -28.62 -36.83
N THR A 638 -22.59 -28.69 -36.06
CA THR A 638 -23.16 -27.52 -35.38
C THR A 638 -22.49 -27.32 -34.02
N VAL A 639 -21.77 -26.21 -33.88
CA VAL A 639 -21.09 -25.81 -32.64
C VAL A 639 -21.83 -24.63 -32.01
N MET A 640 -22.17 -24.73 -30.73
CA MET A 640 -22.76 -23.61 -29.99
C MET A 640 -21.81 -23.13 -28.90
N VAL A 641 -21.36 -21.89 -29.01
CA VAL A 641 -20.54 -21.22 -27.99
C VAL A 641 -21.47 -20.45 -27.07
N MET A 642 -21.64 -20.96 -25.84
CA MET A 642 -22.58 -20.45 -24.84
C MET A 642 -21.86 -19.49 -23.88
N GLY A 643 -22.19 -18.19 -23.94
CA GLY A 643 -21.44 -17.14 -23.25
C GLY A 643 -20.19 -16.77 -24.03
N ALA A 644 -20.38 -16.31 -25.27
CA ALA A 644 -19.27 -16.08 -26.20
C ALA A 644 -18.34 -14.92 -25.81
N GLY A 645 -18.76 -14.01 -24.93
CA GLY A 645 -18.00 -12.82 -24.54
C GLY A 645 -17.63 -11.99 -25.76
N ARG A 646 -16.36 -11.60 -25.87
CA ARG A 646 -15.83 -10.91 -27.07
C ARG A 646 -15.33 -11.86 -28.17
N GLY A 647 -15.62 -13.16 -28.06
CA GLY A 647 -15.38 -14.15 -29.11
C GLY A 647 -14.09 -14.98 -29.10
N PRO A 648 -13.24 -15.04 -28.05
CA PRO A 648 -12.02 -15.84 -28.11
C PRO A 648 -12.29 -17.34 -28.33
N LEU A 649 -13.35 -17.90 -27.71
CA LEU A 649 -13.74 -19.30 -27.93
C LEU A 649 -14.31 -19.55 -29.32
N VAL A 650 -14.95 -18.55 -29.94
CA VAL A 650 -15.39 -18.63 -31.33
C VAL A 650 -14.17 -18.76 -32.25
N GLU A 651 -13.16 -17.91 -32.04
CA GLU A 651 -11.89 -18.02 -32.77
C GLU A 651 -11.20 -19.38 -32.54
N LYS A 652 -11.17 -19.88 -31.30
CA LYS A 652 -10.59 -21.21 -31.00
C LYS A 652 -11.35 -22.35 -31.66
N ALA A 653 -12.67 -22.30 -31.70
CA ALA A 653 -13.48 -23.31 -32.39
C ALA A 653 -13.18 -23.34 -33.90
N MET A 654 -13.04 -22.17 -34.55
CA MET A 654 -12.66 -22.10 -35.96
C MET A 654 -11.24 -22.62 -36.22
N LEU A 655 -10.27 -22.28 -35.37
CA LEU A 655 -8.90 -22.78 -35.49
C LEU A 655 -8.85 -24.32 -35.31
N ALA A 656 -9.57 -24.83 -34.33
CA ALA A 656 -9.70 -26.27 -34.10
C ALA A 656 -10.34 -26.99 -35.29
N ALA A 657 -11.41 -26.44 -35.87
CA ALA A 657 -12.07 -27.01 -37.05
C ALA A 657 -11.16 -27.00 -38.29
N LYS A 658 -10.41 -25.91 -38.50
CA LYS A 658 -9.39 -25.83 -39.55
C LYS A 658 -8.34 -26.93 -39.40
N LYS A 659 -7.86 -27.16 -38.18
CA LYS A 659 -6.88 -28.20 -37.84
C LYS A 659 -7.46 -29.61 -38.02
N ALA A 660 -8.73 -29.81 -37.69
CA ALA A 660 -9.46 -31.07 -37.85
C ALA A 660 -9.93 -31.32 -39.29
N GLN A 661 -9.82 -30.32 -40.19
CA GLN A 661 -10.36 -30.35 -41.55
C GLN A 661 -11.86 -30.65 -41.58
N LYS A 662 -12.62 -30.10 -40.63
CA LYS A 662 -14.08 -30.22 -40.51
C LYS A 662 -14.77 -28.92 -40.88
N SER A 663 -15.96 -29.00 -41.47
CA SER A 663 -16.82 -27.84 -41.70
C SER A 663 -17.69 -27.61 -40.47
N ILE A 664 -17.70 -26.39 -39.92
CA ILE A 664 -18.49 -26.07 -38.72
C ILE A 664 -19.47 -24.93 -38.96
N LYS A 665 -20.64 -25.01 -38.33
CA LYS A 665 -21.58 -23.89 -38.22
C LYS A 665 -21.64 -23.46 -36.75
N ILE A 666 -21.16 -22.25 -36.47
CA ILE A 666 -21.08 -21.72 -35.10
C ILE A 666 -22.29 -20.83 -34.82
N PHE A 667 -22.99 -21.11 -33.72
CA PHE A 667 -23.83 -20.13 -33.04
C PHE A 667 -23.07 -19.58 -31.83
N ALA A 668 -22.83 -18.26 -31.79
CA ALA A 668 -22.23 -17.59 -30.66
C ALA A 668 -23.33 -16.87 -29.86
N ILE A 669 -23.67 -17.43 -28.70
CA ILE A 669 -24.75 -16.94 -27.84
C ILE A 669 -24.13 -16.05 -26.77
N GLU A 670 -24.63 -14.82 -26.64
CA GLU A 670 -24.20 -13.87 -25.61
C GLU A 670 -25.39 -13.04 -25.14
N LYS A 671 -25.47 -12.77 -23.83
CA LYS A 671 -26.53 -11.95 -23.22
C LYS A 671 -26.11 -10.50 -23.02
N ASN A 672 -24.82 -10.23 -22.85
CA ASN A 672 -24.29 -8.90 -22.65
C ASN A 672 -24.36 -8.08 -23.96
N PRO A 673 -25.23 -7.05 -24.05
CA PRO A 673 -25.41 -6.28 -25.29
C PRO A 673 -24.13 -5.56 -25.74
N TYR A 674 -23.22 -5.24 -24.81
CA TYR A 674 -21.98 -4.55 -25.14
C TYR A 674 -20.95 -5.48 -25.79
N ALA A 675 -20.88 -6.74 -25.34
CA ALA A 675 -20.00 -7.75 -25.94
C ALA A 675 -20.45 -8.13 -27.36
N ILE A 676 -21.77 -8.13 -27.59
CA ILE A 676 -22.40 -8.43 -28.89
C ILE A 676 -21.99 -7.44 -29.98
N ILE A 677 -21.78 -6.16 -29.63
CA ILE A 677 -21.24 -5.17 -30.58
C ILE A 677 -19.88 -5.63 -31.10
N THR A 678 -19.02 -6.14 -30.21
CA THR A 678 -17.69 -6.66 -30.58
C THR A 678 -17.82 -7.93 -31.43
N LEU A 679 -18.71 -8.85 -31.08
CA LEU A 679 -18.96 -10.06 -31.86
C LEU A 679 -19.45 -9.78 -33.28
N ASN A 680 -20.38 -8.82 -33.45
CA ASN A 680 -20.85 -8.42 -34.78
C ASN A 680 -19.72 -7.79 -35.61
N LEU A 681 -18.89 -6.94 -34.99
CA LEU A 681 -17.73 -6.36 -35.66
C LEU A 681 -16.73 -7.44 -36.11
N LEU A 682 -16.47 -8.45 -35.26
CA LEU A 682 -15.61 -9.58 -35.60
C LEU A 682 -16.22 -10.46 -36.70
N LYS A 683 -17.54 -10.67 -36.69
CA LYS A 683 -18.25 -11.37 -37.77
C LYS A 683 -18.01 -10.69 -39.12
N ASP A 684 -18.19 -9.38 -39.18
CA ASP A 684 -18.05 -8.61 -40.42
C ASP A 684 -16.59 -8.49 -40.88
N LEU A 685 -15.66 -8.23 -39.96
CA LEU A 685 -14.26 -7.95 -40.32
C LEU A 685 -13.39 -9.20 -40.46
N LYS A 686 -13.67 -10.26 -39.69
CA LYS A 686 -12.77 -11.42 -39.54
C LYS A 686 -13.41 -12.75 -39.93
N TRP A 687 -14.70 -12.96 -39.63
CA TRP A 687 -15.34 -14.27 -39.77
C TRP A 687 -16.17 -14.44 -41.05
N GLY A 688 -15.83 -13.68 -42.10
CA GLY A 688 -16.41 -13.82 -43.44
C GLY A 688 -17.78 -13.14 -43.65
N GLY A 689 -18.27 -12.39 -42.67
CA GLY A 689 -19.55 -11.67 -42.74
C GLY A 689 -20.72 -12.57 -43.11
N ASN A 690 -21.63 -12.07 -43.95
CA ASN A 690 -22.80 -12.83 -44.42
C ASN A 690 -22.47 -13.93 -45.44
N LYS A 691 -21.24 -13.98 -45.96
CA LYS A 691 -20.80 -15.00 -46.93
C LYS A 691 -20.20 -16.23 -46.26
N GLY A 692 -19.87 -16.15 -44.97
CA GLY A 692 -19.14 -17.19 -44.24
C GLY A 692 -17.70 -17.36 -44.73
N LEU A 693 -16.97 -18.26 -44.07
CA LEU A 693 -15.65 -18.74 -44.45
C LEU A 693 -15.76 -20.07 -45.21
N SER A 694 -14.72 -20.46 -45.94
CA SER A 694 -14.67 -21.75 -46.64
C SER A 694 -14.79 -22.97 -45.72
N GLN A 695 -14.58 -22.79 -44.41
CA GLN A 695 -14.62 -23.84 -43.39
C GLN A 695 -15.80 -23.69 -42.41
N GLY A 696 -16.67 -22.71 -42.61
CA GLY A 696 -17.82 -22.52 -41.72
C GLY A 696 -18.48 -21.15 -41.75
N SER A 697 -19.52 -20.98 -40.92
CA SER A 697 -20.22 -19.71 -40.71
C SER A 697 -20.39 -19.43 -39.22
N VAL A 698 -20.51 -18.14 -38.87
CA VAL A 698 -20.76 -17.70 -37.49
C VAL A 698 -22.03 -16.86 -37.42
N ASP A 699 -22.97 -17.27 -36.58
CA ASP A 699 -24.20 -16.52 -36.29
C ASP A 699 -24.19 -16.04 -34.84
N ILE A 700 -24.37 -14.72 -34.67
CA ILE A 700 -24.38 -14.08 -33.34
C ILE A 700 -25.81 -14.02 -32.85
N ILE A 701 -26.06 -14.56 -31.66
CA ILE A 701 -27.38 -14.61 -31.04
C ILE A 701 -27.36 -13.81 -29.74
N SER A 702 -28.17 -12.74 -29.72
CA SER A 702 -28.30 -11.83 -28.58
C SER A 702 -29.40 -12.29 -27.62
N CYS A 703 -29.08 -13.20 -26.70
CA CYS A 703 -30.04 -13.65 -25.69
C CYS A 703 -29.36 -14.37 -24.51
N ASP A 704 -30.15 -14.57 -23.45
CA ASP A 704 -29.82 -15.55 -22.42
C ASP A 704 -29.99 -16.97 -22.99
N MET A 705 -28.94 -17.79 -22.89
CA MET A 705 -28.91 -19.15 -23.43
C MET A 705 -30.04 -20.04 -22.90
N ARG A 706 -30.53 -19.78 -21.67
CA ARG A 706 -31.59 -20.57 -21.02
C ARG A 706 -32.97 -20.36 -21.67
N ASN A 707 -33.13 -19.27 -22.41
CA ASN A 707 -34.38 -18.88 -23.05
C ASN A 707 -34.35 -19.07 -24.56
N TRP A 708 -33.24 -19.55 -25.12
CA TRP A 708 -33.06 -19.64 -26.55
C TRP A 708 -33.68 -20.91 -27.14
N ASN A 709 -34.44 -20.74 -28.22
CA ASN A 709 -34.95 -21.84 -29.03
C ASN A 709 -34.09 -21.95 -30.29
N ALA A 710 -33.15 -22.88 -30.28
CA ALA A 710 -32.23 -23.06 -31.39
C ALA A 710 -32.97 -23.58 -32.64
N PRO A 711 -32.65 -23.05 -33.84
CA PRO A 711 -33.25 -23.52 -35.10
C PRO A 711 -32.81 -24.95 -35.45
N GLU A 712 -31.66 -25.39 -34.93
CA GLU A 712 -31.15 -26.74 -35.05
C GLU A 712 -30.40 -27.14 -33.77
N LYS A 713 -30.27 -28.44 -33.50
CA LYS A 713 -29.61 -28.94 -32.30
C LYS A 713 -28.09 -28.92 -32.46
N ALA A 714 -27.38 -28.64 -31.36
CA ALA A 714 -25.92 -28.68 -31.31
C ALA A 714 -25.40 -30.12 -31.41
N ASP A 715 -24.28 -30.29 -32.10
CA ASP A 715 -23.41 -31.46 -31.99
C ASP A 715 -22.38 -31.27 -30.88
N LEU A 716 -21.89 -30.02 -30.71
CA LEU A 716 -20.92 -29.62 -29.71
C LEU A 716 -21.35 -28.32 -29.03
N VAL A 717 -21.42 -28.32 -27.70
CA VAL A 717 -21.59 -27.13 -26.87
C VAL A 717 -20.25 -26.78 -26.22
N VAL A 718 -19.85 -25.52 -26.30
CA VAL A 718 -18.64 -24.98 -25.67
C VAL A 718 -19.02 -23.80 -24.78
N SER A 719 -18.59 -23.79 -23.53
CA SER A 719 -18.80 -22.69 -22.60
C SER A 719 -17.58 -22.47 -21.69
N GLU A 720 -17.45 -21.26 -21.16
CA GLU A 720 -16.51 -20.91 -20.09
C GLU A 720 -17.29 -20.00 -19.13
N LEU A 721 -17.94 -20.65 -18.16
CA LEU A 721 -18.83 -20.03 -17.17
C LEU A 721 -18.34 -20.38 -15.76
N LEU A 722 -17.04 -20.67 -15.61
CA LEU A 722 -16.46 -21.19 -14.39
C LEU A 722 -15.92 -20.04 -13.52
N GLY A 723 -16.31 -20.04 -12.25
CA GLY A 723 -15.68 -19.19 -11.26
C GLY A 723 -14.52 -19.89 -10.55
N SER A 724 -13.89 -19.18 -9.61
CA SER A 724 -12.79 -19.70 -8.77
C SER A 724 -13.13 -20.93 -7.91
N PHE A 725 -14.42 -21.21 -7.72
CA PHE A 725 -14.94 -22.39 -7.03
C PHE A 725 -15.69 -23.32 -8.00
N GLY A 726 -15.44 -23.19 -9.31
CA GLY A 726 -16.09 -23.96 -10.37
C GLY A 726 -17.51 -23.49 -10.63
N ASP A 727 -18.44 -23.78 -9.72
CA ASP A 727 -19.88 -23.57 -9.92
C ASP A 727 -20.41 -22.19 -9.46
N ASN A 728 -19.55 -21.33 -8.89
CA ASN A 728 -19.95 -20.05 -8.28
C ASN A 728 -20.28 -18.93 -9.29
N GLU A 729 -20.29 -19.22 -10.59
CA GLU A 729 -20.79 -18.35 -11.66
C GLU A 729 -21.98 -18.98 -12.41
N LEU A 730 -22.65 -19.96 -11.76
CA LEU A 730 -23.90 -20.57 -12.21
C LEU A 730 -23.83 -21.36 -13.51
N SER A 731 -22.64 -21.86 -13.86
CA SER A 731 -22.47 -22.81 -14.97
C SER A 731 -23.48 -23.97 -14.94
N PRO A 732 -23.79 -24.62 -13.78
CA PRO A 732 -24.80 -25.68 -13.75
C PRO A 732 -26.18 -25.22 -14.22
N GLU A 733 -26.69 -24.10 -13.71
CA GLU A 733 -28.02 -23.59 -14.06
C GLU A 733 -28.09 -23.05 -15.50
N CYS A 734 -27.00 -22.47 -15.99
CA CYS A 734 -26.89 -22.02 -17.38
C CYS A 734 -26.95 -23.19 -18.37
N LEU A 735 -26.16 -24.25 -18.12
CA LEU A 735 -26.07 -25.41 -19.02
C LEU A 735 -27.29 -26.34 -18.92
N ASP A 736 -27.92 -26.41 -17.75
CA ASP A 736 -29.20 -27.11 -17.56
C ASP A 736 -30.34 -26.53 -18.40
N GLY A 737 -30.26 -25.25 -18.78
CA GLY A 737 -31.25 -24.57 -19.62
C GLY A 737 -31.20 -24.93 -21.11
N LEU A 738 -30.32 -25.84 -21.53
CA LEU A 738 -30.01 -26.09 -22.95
C LEU A 738 -30.82 -27.23 -23.60
N SER A 739 -31.91 -27.70 -22.98
CA SER A 739 -32.76 -28.76 -23.54
C SER A 739 -33.29 -28.43 -24.94
N ASN A 740 -33.60 -27.15 -25.18
CA ASN A 740 -34.08 -26.70 -26.48
C ASN A 740 -32.96 -26.59 -27.52
N CYS A 741 -31.69 -26.60 -27.10
CA CYS A 741 -30.52 -26.45 -27.95
C CYS A 741 -29.78 -27.77 -28.24
N THR A 742 -30.01 -28.83 -27.46
CA THR A 742 -29.21 -30.07 -27.51
C THR A 742 -30.04 -31.33 -27.79
N HIS A 743 -29.36 -32.39 -28.21
CA HIS A 743 -29.86 -33.78 -28.31
C HIS A 743 -29.00 -34.74 -27.46
N SER A 744 -29.42 -35.99 -27.28
CA SER A 744 -28.76 -36.93 -26.35
C SER A 744 -27.29 -37.25 -26.64
N LYS A 745 -26.84 -37.13 -27.91
CA LYS A 745 -25.44 -37.32 -28.32
C LYS A 745 -24.60 -36.04 -28.34
N THR A 746 -25.10 -34.92 -27.82
CA THR A 746 -24.36 -33.65 -27.86
C THR A 746 -23.15 -33.74 -26.96
N LEU A 747 -21.97 -33.39 -27.47
CA LEU A 747 -20.77 -33.26 -26.65
C LEU A 747 -20.75 -31.90 -25.94
N CYS A 748 -20.28 -31.86 -24.70
CA CYS A 748 -20.19 -30.63 -23.92
C CYS A 748 -18.76 -30.38 -23.44
N ILE A 749 -18.30 -29.14 -23.57
CA ILE A 749 -17.04 -28.63 -23.05
C ILE A 749 -17.36 -27.38 -22.21
N PRO A 750 -17.12 -27.37 -20.89
CA PRO A 750 -16.49 -28.43 -20.12
C PRO A 750 -17.40 -29.65 -19.91
N TYR A 751 -16.77 -30.83 -19.88
CA TYR A 751 -17.44 -32.10 -19.59
C TYR A 751 -17.85 -32.19 -18.11
N SER A 752 -16.93 -31.85 -17.21
CA SER A 752 -17.20 -31.87 -15.77
C SER A 752 -16.25 -30.95 -15.00
N TYR A 753 -16.63 -30.61 -13.77
CA TYR A 753 -15.76 -29.89 -12.85
C TYR A 753 -16.10 -30.19 -11.39
N THR A 754 -15.08 -30.06 -10.55
CA THR A 754 -15.14 -30.35 -9.13
C THR A 754 -14.55 -29.18 -8.34
N SER A 755 -15.27 -28.68 -7.35
CA SER A 755 -14.76 -27.70 -6.39
C SER A 755 -13.98 -28.38 -5.27
N TYR A 756 -12.95 -27.73 -4.75
CA TYR A 756 -12.10 -28.24 -3.67
C TYR A 756 -11.94 -27.19 -2.57
N LEU A 757 -11.82 -27.62 -1.31
CA LEU A 757 -11.51 -26.74 -0.18
C LEU A 757 -10.31 -27.24 0.62
N SER A 758 -9.52 -26.32 1.16
CA SER A 758 -8.47 -26.56 2.13
C SER A 758 -8.59 -25.57 3.30
N PRO A 759 -8.51 -26.01 4.57
CA PRO A 759 -8.49 -25.11 5.71
C PRO A 759 -7.19 -24.30 5.74
N VAL A 760 -7.28 -23.02 6.07
CA VAL A 760 -6.15 -22.10 5.99
C VAL A 760 -5.93 -21.32 7.29
N GLN A 761 -4.66 -21.15 7.65
CA GLN A 761 -4.22 -20.13 8.60
C GLN A 761 -3.73 -18.91 7.81
N SER A 762 -4.42 -17.78 7.93
CA SER A 762 -3.93 -16.48 7.45
C SER A 762 -4.51 -15.33 8.27
N GLN A 763 -3.70 -14.79 9.17
CA GLN A 763 -4.07 -13.62 9.96
C GLN A 763 -4.23 -12.37 9.08
N ARG A 764 -3.47 -12.29 7.98
CA ARG A 764 -3.53 -11.17 7.04
C ARG A 764 -4.85 -11.13 6.27
N LEU A 765 -5.31 -12.27 5.73
CA LEU A 765 -6.62 -12.35 5.08
C LEU A 765 -7.74 -12.06 6.08
N TYR A 766 -7.68 -12.65 7.26
CA TYR A 766 -8.68 -12.46 8.31
C TYR A 766 -8.79 -11.00 8.77
N SER A 767 -7.68 -10.35 9.12
CA SER A 767 -7.68 -8.95 9.57
C SER A 767 -8.01 -7.93 8.49
N ARG A 768 -7.96 -8.27 7.20
CA ARG A 768 -8.42 -7.38 6.12
C ARG A 768 -9.95 -7.25 6.10
N LEU A 769 -10.68 -8.30 6.50
CA LEU A 769 -12.15 -8.30 6.55
C LEU A 769 -12.72 -7.27 7.53
N SER A 770 -12.00 -6.95 8.61
CA SER A 770 -12.43 -5.95 9.59
C SER A 770 -12.50 -4.52 9.02
N ASN A 771 -11.76 -4.24 7.92
CA ASN A 771 -11.73 -2.94 7.27
C ASN A 771 -12.80 -2.78 6.19
N LEU A 772 -13.48 -3.86 5.79
CA LEU A 772 -14.55 -3.80 4.80
C LEU A 772 -15.80 -3.19 5.43
N HIS A 773 -16.35 -2.16 4.78
CA HIS A 773 -17.54 -1.45 5.27
C HIS A 773 -18.73 -2.42 5.41
N ARG A 774 -19.42 -2.34 6.56
CA ARG A 774 -20.58 -3.19 6.91
C ARG A 774 -21.87 -2.91 6.14
N SER A 775 -21.82 -2.13 5.05
CA SER A 775 -23.03 -1.74 4.31
C SER A 775 -23.77 -2.93 3.70
N ASN A 776 -23.06 -4.02 3.40
CA ASN A 776 -23.61 -5.22 2.73
C ASN A 776 -23.72 -6.44 3.67
N GLY A 777 -23.81 -6.23 4.98
CA GLY A 777 -23.91 -7.33 5.96
C GLY A 777 -22.56 -7.75 6.55
N ASN A 778 -22.48 -8.98 7.07
CA ASN A 778 -21.30 -9.46 7.77
C ASN A 778 -20.20 -9.87 6.77
N PRO A 779 -19.01 -9.23 6.76
CA PRO A 779 -17.95 -9.54 5.79
C PRO A 779 -17.42 -10.97 5.94
N TYR A 780 -17.57 -11.61 7.11
CA TYR A 780 -17.17 -13.01 7.35
C TYR A 780 -18.18 -14.04 6.78
N GLU A 781 -19.28 -13.57 6.19
CA GLU A 781 -20.29 -14.43 5.55
C GLU A 781 -20.32 -14.25 4.03
N HIS A 782 -19.23 -13.71 3.45
CA HIS A 782 -19.04 -13.56 2.01
C HIS A 782 -17.88 -14.42 1.53
N PRO A 783 -17.98 -15.02 0.32
CA PRO A 783 -16.82 -15.55 -0.37
C PRO A 783 -16.00 -14.40 -1.02
N TYR A 784 -14.69 -14.57 -1.12
CA TYR A 784 -13.79 -13.61 -1.78
C TYR A 784 -12.84 -14.29 -2.76
N VAL A 785 -12.63 -13.74 -3.94
CA VAL A 785 -11.53 -14.12 -4.83
C VAL A 785 -10.25 -13.44 -4.35
N VAL A 786 -9.16 -14.19 -4.20
CA VAL A 786 -7.91 -13.67 -3.66
C VAL A 786 -6.69 -14.43 -4.15
N HIS A 787 -5.66 -13.72 -4.61
CA HIS A 787 -4.34 -14.30 -4.85
C HIS A 787 -3.65 -14.56 -3.49
N VAL A 788 -3.87 -15.74 -2.94
CA VAL A 788 -3.37 -16.15 -1.63
C VAL A 788 -1.84 -16.23 -1.64
N ARG A 789 -1.19 -15.41 -0.83
CA ARG A 789 0.28 -15.38 -0.71
C ARG A 789 0.73 -15.58 0.74
N ASN A 790 0.20 -14.84 1.70
CA ASN A 790 0.56 -14.98 3.11
C ASN A 790 -0.40 -15.93 3.83
N ALA A 791 -0.19 -17.23 3.67
CA ALA A 791 -1.06 -18.26 4.25
C ALA A 791 -0.33 -19.58 4.48
N TYR A 792 -0.86 -20.37 5.42
CA TYR A 792 -0.49 -21.77 5.65
C TYR A 792 -1.71 -22.67 5.42
N LEU A 793 -1.63 -23.56 4.43
CA LEU A 793 -2.64 -24.59 4.19
C LEU A 793 -2.48 -25.69 5.25
N ILE A 794 -3.51 -25.88 6.07
CA ILE A 794 -3.47 -26.76 7.25
C ILE A 794 -3.53 -28.24 6.83
N ASP A 795 -4.24 -28.54 5.75
CA ASP A 795 -4.37 -29.86 5.14
C ASP A 795 -4.53 -29.71 3.61
N GLU A 796 -4.30 -30.77 2.86
CA GLU A 796 -4.41 -30.72 1.39
C GLU A 796 -5.86 -30.47 0.93
N PRO A 797 -6.08 -29.83 -0.23
CA PRO A 797 -7.42 -29.60 -0.77
C PRO A 797 -8.20 -30.90 -0.98
N LYS A 798 -9.48 -30.91 -0.58
CA LYS A 798 -10.39 -32.06 -0.73
C LYS A 798 -11.62 -31.66 -1.54
N ALA A 799 -12.12 -32.59 -2.35
CA ALA A 799 -13.26 -32.39 -3.24
C ALA A 799 -14.56 -32.09 -2.46
N VAL A 800 -15.39 -31.20 -3.01
CA VAL A 800 -16.57 -30.62 -2.35
C VAL A 800 -17.82 -30.87 -3.19
N PHE A 801 -17.99 -30.17 -4.32
CA PHE A 801 -19.14 -30.33 -5.21
C PHE A 801 -18.68 -30.72 -6.61
N HIS A 802 -19.39 -31.66 -7.22
CA HIS A 802 -19.11 -32.15 -8.55
C HIS A 802 -20.33 -31.92 -9.46
N PHE A 803 -20.05 -31.51 -10.70
CA PHE A 803 -21.03 -31.30 -11.75
C PHE A 803 -20.53 -31.90 -13.05
N GLU A 804 -21.42 -32.59 -13.76
CA GLU A 804 -21.19 -33.22 -15.05
C GLU A 804 -22.26 -32.77 -16.03
N HIS A 805 -21.86 -32.52 -17.28
CA HIS A 805 -22.72 -32.03 -18.34
C HIS A 805 -22.91 -33.12 -19.41
N HIS A 806 -23.79 -34.06 -19.10
CA HIS A 806 -24.18 -35.15 -20.01
C HIS A 806 -25.67 -35.10 -20.28
N ASP A 807 -26.02 -35.38 -21.54
CA ASP A 807 -27.40 -35.43 -22.02
C ASP A 807 -28.25 -34.24 -21.54
N LEU A 808 -27.85 -33.04 -21.97
CA LEU A 808 -28.56 -31.79 -21.68
C LEU A 808 -29.90 -31.67 -22.43
N SER A 809 -30.33 -32.72 -23.14
CA SER A 809 -31.50 -32.67 -24.03
C SER A 809 -32.83 -32.73 -23.29
N HIS A 810 -32.80 -33.17 -22.02
CA HIS A 810 -33.99 -33.27 -21.18
C HIS A 810 -34.17 -32.01 -20.32
N PRO A 811 -35.37 -31.40 -20.31
CA PRO A 811 -35.64 -30.25 -19.47
C PRO A 811 -35.54 -30.63 -17.99
N VAL A 812 -34.97 -29.73 -17.19
CA VAL A 812 -34.84 -29.95 -15.75
C VAL A 812 -36.20 -29.83 -15.07
N VAL A 813 -36.78 -30.97 -14.68
CA VAL A 813 -38.06 -31.04 -13.96
C VAL A 813 -37.89 -30.72 -12.47
N ASN A 814 -36.75 -31.08 -11.88
CA ASN A 814 -36.46 -30.84 -10.47
C ASN A 814 -35.75 -29.49 -10.27
N LYS A 815 -36.48 -28.48 -9.81
CA LYS A 815 -35.93 -27.15 -9.47
C LYS A 815 -34.77 -27.16 -8.45
N ARG A 816 -34.58 -28.26 -7.71
CA ARG A 816 -33.47 -28.47 -6.78
C ARG A 816 -32.36 -29.38 -7.33
N LYS A 817 -32.31 -29.69 -8.63
CA LYS A 817 -31.31 -30.58 -9.25
C LYS A 817 -29.87 -30.23 -8.83
N ASN A 818 -29.55 -28.94 -8.73
CA ASN A 818 -28.20 -28.45 -8.41
C ASN A 818 -27.97 -28.12 -6.93
N TYR A 819 -28.89 -28.50 -6.05
CA TYR A 819 -28.64 -28.50 -4.60
C TYR A 819 -27.52 -29.49 -4.27
N ARG A 820 -26.58 -29.09 -3.40
CA ARG A 820 -25.52 -29.98 -2.91
C ARG A 820 -25.34 -29.80 -1.41
N LYS A 821 -24.93 -30.87 -0.74
CA LYS A 821 -24.51 -30.87 0.65
C LYS A 821 -23.33 -31.82 0.80
N ASN A 822 -22.28 -31.38 1.47
CA ASN A 822 -21.13 -32.22 1.76
C ASN A 822 -20.58 -31.94 3.16
N CYS A 823 -19.97 -32.96 3.76
CA CYS A 823 -19.32 -32.89 5.06
C CYS A 823 -17.90 -33.45 4.93
N ILE A 824 -16.91 -32.57 5.02
CA ILE A 824 -15.51 -32.85 4.73
C ILE A 824 -14.71 -32.78 6.03
N THR A 825 -13.80 -33.73 6.23
CA THR A 825 -12.92 -33.76 7.40
C THR A 825 -11.47 -33.52 7.00
N PHE A 826 -10.84 -32.56 7.66
CA PHE A 826 -9.42 -32.22 7.52
C PHE A 826 -8.68 -32.54 8.82
N LYS A 827 -7.37 -32.77 8.73
CA LYS A 827 -6.54 -33.08 9.89
C LYS A 827 -5.35 -32.12 9.98
N SER A 828 -5.17 -31.48 11.14
CA SER A 828 -4.03 -30.62 11.38
C SER A 828 -2.77 -31.44 11.64
N LYS A 829 -1.67 -31.14 10.96
CA LYS A 829 -0.36 -31.80 11.18
C LYS A 829 0.43 -31.24 12.37
N ILE A 830 0.17 -30.00 12.74
CA ILE A 830 0.85 -29.27 13.83
C ILE A 830 -0.15 -28.36 14.54
N LYS A 831 0.22 -27.79 15.69
CA LYS A 831 -0.61 -26.79 16.35
C LYS A 831 -0.74 -25.52 15.49
N THR A 832 -1.96 -25.06 15.24
CA THR A 832 -2.27 -23.97 14.30
C THR A 832 -3.60 -23.28 14.64
N CYS A 833 -3.98 -22.26 13.87
CA CYS A 833 -5.28 -21.59 13.99
C CYS A 833 -5.94 -21.45 12.60
N CYS A 834 -7.13 -22.04 12.44
CA CYS A 834 -7.91 -21.94 11.21
C CYS A 834 -8.66 -20.61 11.17
N HIS A 835 -8.51 -19.86 10.07
CA HIS A 835 -9.16 -18.57 9.84
C HIS A 835 -10.27 -18.65 8.77
N GLY A 836 -10.31 -19.74 8.02
CA GLY A 836 -11.26 -19.99 6.94
C GLY A 836 -10.81 -21.13 6.06
N PHE A 837 -11.36 -21.19 4.84
CA PHE A 837 -11.04 -22.20 3.83
C PHE A 837 -10.70 -21.52 2.51
N VAL A 838 -9.64 -21.97 1.84
CA VAL A 838 -9.34 -21.57 0.47
C VAL A 838 -9.94 -22.61 -0.47
N GLY A 839 -10.65 -22.15 -1.48
CA GLY A 839 -11.31 -22.96 -2.47
C GLY A 839 -10.69 -22.84 -3.85
N TYR A 840 -10.77 -23.95 -4.57
CA TYR A 840 -10.19 -24.16 -5.88
C TYR A 840 -11.20 -24.93 -6.76
N PHE A 841 -10.87 -25.12 -8.02
CA PHE A 841 -11.57 -26.08 -8.88
C PHE A 841 -10.60 -26.88 -9.76
N ASP A 842 -11.06 -28.06 -10.15
CA ASP A 842 -10.47 -28.90 -11.19
C ASP A 842 -11.55 -29.22 -12.23
N CYS A 843 -11.29 -28.93 -13.50
CA CYS A 843 -12.25 -29.04 -14.59
C CYS A 843 -11.68 -29.91 -15.71
N PHE A 844 -12.44 -30.93 -16.11
CA PHE A 844 -12.19 -31.68 -17.32
C PHE A 844 -12.94 -31.02 -18.47
N LEU A 845 -12.20 -30.43 -19.40
CA LEU A 845 -12.76 -29.84 -20.61
C LEU A 845 -13.33 -30.95 -21.50
N TYR A 846 -12.46 -31.90 -21.86
CA TYR A 846 -12.82 -33.07 -22.66
C TYR A 846 -11.75 -34.15 -22.47
N LYS A 847 -12.17 -35.39 -22.20
CA LYS A 847 -11.26 -36.52 -21.90
C LYS A 847 -10.23 -36.14 -20.82
N ASN A 848 -8.94 -36.16 -21.15
CA ASN A 848 -7.84 -35.86 -20.22
C ASN A 848 -7.41 -34.38 -20.21
N ILE A 849 -8.01 -33.54 -21.05
CA ILE A 849 -7.68 -32.12 -21.16
C ILE A 849 -8.37 -31.37 -20.02
N ARG A 850 -7.58 -30.69 -19.20
CA ARG A 850 -8.06 -30.10 -17.95
C ARG A 850 -7.66 -28.63 -17.77
N LEU A 851 -8.46 -27.92 -16.99
CA LEU A 851 -8.15 -26.63 -16.37
C LEU A 851 -8.23 -26.79 -14.86
N SER A 852 -7.14 -26.49 -14.16
CA SER A 852 -7.04 -26.70 -12.72
C SER A 852 -6.33 -25.54 -12.06
N ILE A 853 -6.88 -25.09 -10.94
CA ILE A 853 -6.20 -24.20 -9.99
C ILE A 853 -5.91 -24.89 -8.65
N VAL A 854 -6.18 -26.19 -8.55
CA VAL A 854 -5.78 -26.99 -7.39
C VAL A 854 -4.25 -27.11 -7.38
N PRO A 855 -3.54 -26.77 -6.28
CA PRO A 855 -2.07 -26.72 -6.25
C PRO A 855 -1.35 -27.98 -6.76
N SER A 856 -1.92 -29.18 -6.57
CA SER A 856 -1.32 -30.45 -6.99
C SER A 856 -1.48 -30.75 -8.49
N THR A 857 -2.45 -30.13 -9.17
CA THR A 857 -2.79 -30.39 -10.58
C THR A 857 -2.84 -29.12 -11.43
N GLN A 858 -2.41 -27.99 -10.88
CA GLN A 858 -2.50 -26.67 -11.51
C GLN A 858 -1.82 -26.63 -12.88
N ASN A 859 -2.49 -26.04 -13.87
CA ASN A 859 -1.87 -25.76 -15.15
C ASN A 859 -0.80 -24.67 -14.99
N PHE A 860 0.43 -25.00 -15.40
CA PHE A 860 1.55 -24.07 -15.35
C PHE A 860 1.23 -22.80 -16.17
N GLU A 861 1.53 -21.63 -15.61
CA GLU A 861 1.31 -20.31 -16.26
C GLU A 861 -0.14 -19.89 -16.52
N MET A 862 -1.13 -20.60 -15.97
CA MET A 862 -2.52 -20.15 -15.99
C MET A 862 -2.83 -19.21 -14.82
N TYR A 863 -3.48 -18.07 -15.09
CA TYR A 863 -3.74 -17.03 -14.09
C TYR A 863 -5.13 -16.37 -14.20
N SER A 864 -6.02 -16.90 -15.05
CA SER A 864 -7.42 -16.43 -15.18
C SER A 864 -8.21 -16.46 -13.86
N TRP A 865 -7.87 -17.37 -12.96
CA TRP A 865 -8.58 -17.53 -11.69
C TRP A 865 -7.61 -17.49 -10.53
N PHE A 866 -7.87 -16.59 -9.59
CA PHE A 866 -7.34 -16.73 -8.23
C PHE A 866 -8.25 -17.61 -7.38
N PRO A 867 -7.74 -18.29 -6.35
CA PRO A 867 -8.54 -19.05 -5.42
C PRO A 867 -9.66 -18.23 -4.76
N ILE A 868 -10.72 -18.92 -4.32
CA ILE A 868 -11.76 -18.32 -3.48
C ILE A 868 -11.41 -18.48 -2.01
N TYR A 869 -11.86 -17.60 -1.13
CA TYR A 869 -11.66 -17.66 0.32
C TYR A 869 -13.02 -17.59 1.02
N LEU A 870 -13.30 -18.61 1.83
CA LEU A 870 -14.49 -18.75 2.68
C LEU A 870 -14.06 -18.51 4.14
N PRO A 871 -14.20 -17.28 4.67
CA PRO A 871 -13.81 -16.98 6.03
C PRO A 871 -14.71 -17.66 7.06
N ILE A 872 -14.19 -17.85 8.28
CA ILE A 872 -15.02 -18.11 9.46
C ILE A 872 -14.93 -16.91 10.40
N GLU A 873 -16.04 -16.55 11.04
CA GLU A 873 -16.10 -15.36 11.88
C GLU A 873 -15.19 -15.46 13.10
N ASN A 874 -15.16 -16.63 13.74
CA ASN A 874 -14.33 -16.89 14.91
C ASN A 874 -13.24 -17.90 14.51
N PRO A 875 -11.95 -17.51 14.56
CA PRO A 875 -10.85 -18.42 14.30
C PRO A 875 -10.85 -19.62 15.26
N ILE A 876 -10.42 -20.78 14.77
CA ILE A 876 -10.46 -22.04 15.51
C ILE A 876 -9.05 -22.53 15.74
N ASP A 877 -8.62 -22.54 17.01
CA ASP A 877 -7.36 -23.15 17.40
C ASP A 877 -7.43 -24.67 17.28
N LEU A 878 -6.35 -25.26 16.78
CA LEU A 878 -6.22 -26.69 16.52
C LEU A 878 -4.92 -27.20 17.11
N ASN A 879 -5.02 -28.29 17.85
CA ASN A 879 -3.88 -29.05 18.30
C ASN A 879 -3.37 -29.97 17.19
N GLU A 880 -2.17 -30.51 17.40
CA GLU A 880 -1.60 -31.51 16.52
C GLU A 880 -2.52 -32.74 16.42
N SER A 881 -2.73 -33.23 15.20
CA SER A 881 -3.65 -34.32 14.86
C SER A 881 -5.15 -34.07 15.11
N GLU A 882 -5.54 -32.87 15.55
CA GLU A 882 -6.95 -32.50 15.70
C GLU A 882 -7.64 -32.35 14.33
N THR A 883 -8.92 -32.70 14.27
CA THR A 883 -9.69 -32.71 13.03
C THR A 883 -10.63 -31.51 12.93
N ILE A 884 -10.65 -30.87 11.76
CA ILE A 884 -11.68 -29.89 11.40
C ILE A 884 -12.73 -30.59 10.55
N GLN A 885 -13.98 -30.57 10.99
CA GLN A 885 -15.09 -31.11 10.19
C GLN A 885 -15.93 -29.94 9.66
N LEU A 886 -15.94 -29.74 8.34
CA LEU A 886 -16.69 -28.69 7.66
C LEU A 886 -17.94 -29.27 7.02
N ASN A 887 -19.11 -28.73 7.33
CA ASN A 887 -20.33 -28.96 6.56
C ASN A 887 -20.60 -27.74 5.67
N ILE A 888 -20.75 -27.98 4.37
CA ILE A 888 -21.00 -26.95 3.36
C ILE A 888 -22.17 -27.37 2.48
N THR A 889 -23.05 -26.43 2.16
CA THR A 889 -24.17 -26.62 1.25
C THR A 889 -24.13 -25.60 0.12
N ARG A 890 -24.59 -26.03 -1.04
CA ARG A 890 -24.97 -25.19 -2.16
C ARG A 890 -26.49 -25.21 -2.23
N ASN A 891 -27.10 -24.10 -1.88
CA ASN A 891 -28.54 -23.95 -1.82
C ASN A 891 -29.04 -23.23 -3.08
N ILE A 892 -30.30 -23.49 -3.42
CA ILE A 892 -30.95 -22.93 -4.62
C ILE A 892 -32.42 -22.66 -4.31
N ASP A 893 -32.90 -21.50 -4.74
CA ASP A 893 -34.31 -21.16 -4.85
C ASP A 893 -34.65 -20.70 -6.28
N GLU A 894 -35.81 -20.08 -6.49
CA GLU A 894 -36.25 -19.66 -7.82
C GLU A 894 -35.47 -18.46 -8.38
N LEU A 895 -34.82 -17.67 -7.52
CA LEU A 895 -34.18 -16.41 -7.86
C LEU A 895 -32.67 -16.44 -7.66
N ASN A 896 -32.16 -17.29 -6.78
CA ASN A 896 -30.78 -17.23 -6.30
C ASN A 896 -30.18 -18.61 -6.03
N VAL A 897 -28.85 -18.66 -6.09
CA VAL A 897 -28.00 -19.71 -5.55
C VAL A 897 -27.08 -19.11 -4.49
N TRP A 898 -26.79 -19.84 -3.42
CA TRP A 898 -25.85 -19.40 -2.39
C TRP A 898 -25.16 -20.57 -1.68
N TYR A 899 -24.05 -20.28 -1.01
CA TYR A 899 -23.35 -21.24 -0.16
C TYR A 899 -23.60 -20.94 1.32
N GLU A 900 -23.75 -21.99 2.10
CA GLU A 900 -23.69 -21.94 3.57
C GLU A 900 -22.60 -22.88 4.07
N TRP A 901 -21.83 -22.44 5.06
CA TRP A 901 -20.78 -23.27 5.64
C TRP A 901 -20.72 -23.14 7.17
N THR A 902 -20.43 -24.26 7.82
CA THR A 902 -20.33 -24.36 9.28
C THR A 902 -19.28 -25.40 9.65
N VAL A 903 -18.44 -25.06 10.62
CA VAL A 903 -17.50 -26.01 11.21
C VAL A 903 -18.23 -26.75 12.33
N LEU A 904 -18.25 -28.09 12.27
CA LEU A 904 -18.88 -28.97 13.25
C LEU A 904 -17.92 -29.41 14.36
N LYS A 905 -16.63 -29.58 14.02
CA LYS A 905 -15.55 -29.97 14.95
C LYS A 905 -14.31 -29.12 14.68
N PRO A 906 -13.49 -28.79 15.71
CA PRO A 906 -13.60 -29.25 17.10
C PRO A 906 -14.71 -28.56 17.91
N ASN A 907 -15.03 -27.31 17.59
CA ASN A 907 -16.14 -26.56 18.19
C ASN A 907 -17.12 -26.14 17.09
N GLN A 908 -18.42 -26.26 17.37
CA GLN A 908 -19.44 -25.89 16.39
C GLN A 908 -19.47 -24.38 16.18
N SER A 909 -19.24 -23.93 14.94
CA SER A 909 -19.42 -22.53 14.55
C SER A 909 -20.87 -22.23 14.19
N LYS A 910 -21.23 -20.95 14.10
CA LYS A 910 -22.48 -20.54 13.44
C LYS A 910 -22.51 -21.04 11.99
N VAL A 911 -23.73 -21.11 11.43
CA VAL A 911 -23.92 -21.25 9.98
C VAL A 911 -23.67 -19.89 9.34
N HIS A 912 -22.64 -19.80 8.50
CA HIS A 912 -22.33 -18.58 7.77
C HIS A 912 -23.25 -18.45 6.56
N ASN A 913 -23.69 -17.23 6.28
CA ASN A 913 -24.54 -16.89 5.14
C ASN A 913 -25.89 -17.62 5.10
N LEU A 914 -26.49 -17.85 6.28
CA LEU A 914 -27.76 -18.55 6.42
C LEU A 914 -28.85 -17.91 5.54
N ASN A 915 -29.49 -18.72 4.69
CA ASN A 915 -30.48 -18.32 3.68
C ASN A 915 -29.96 -17.28 2.67
N GLY A 916 -28.65 -17.21 2.41
CA GLY A 916 -28.08 -16.30 1.43
C GLY A 916 -28.19 -14.82 1.82
N LYS A 917 -28.38 -14.52 3.11
CA LYS A 917 -28.65 -13.15 3.60
C LYS A 917 -27.55 -12.15 3.32
N CYS A 918 -26.30 -12.59 3.36
CA CYS A 918 -25.14 -11.72 3.14
C CYS A 918 -24.70 -11.80 1.68
N TYR A 919 -24.67 -13.00 1.10
CA TYR A 919 -24.23 -13.22 -0.26
C TYR A 919 -25.13 -14.23 -0.98
N SER A 920 -25.64 -13.84 -2.14
CA SER A 920 -26.33 -14.71 -3.10
C SER A 920 -25.88 -14.40 -4.52
N ILE A 921 -26.03 -15.37 -5.40
CA ILE A 921 -25.71 -15.28 -6.82
C ILE A 921 -27.05 -15.34 -7.56
N SER A 922 -27.41 -14.23 -8.21
CA SER A 922 -28.73 -14.07 -8.85
C SER A 922 -28.83 -14.90 -10.12
N LEU A 923 -29.96 -15.59 -10.30
CA LEU A 923 -30.33 -16.26 -11.55
C LEU A 923 -30.90 -15.29 -12.59
N HIS A 924 -31.17 -14.04 -12.22
CA HIS A 924 -31.78 -13.01 -13.07
C HIS A 924 -31.00 -11.70 -13.08
#